data_AF-A0A9F5N7C2-F1
#
_entry.id   AF-A0A9F5N7C2-F1
#
_cell.length_a   1.000
_cell.length_b   1.000
_cell.length_c   1.000
_cell.angle_alpha   90.00
_cell.angle_beta   90.00
_cell.angle_gamma   90.00
#
_symmetry.space_group_name_H-M   'P 1'
#
loop_
_entity.id
_entity.type
_entity.pdbx_description
1 polymer ?
#
loop_
_entity_poly.entity_id
_entity_poly.type
_entity_poly.pdbx_seq_one_letter_code
_entity_poly.pdbx_strand_id
1 'polypeptide(L)'
;NFSPSRTFLASMELLSMHNTFIPNYKCGFGNIPVAAIGGPDICLHIASILCLYKTPQLTYGSAPVVNKEIQGVFLQQMFPKEALVHQGILQILTNFRWTWIGVLSMKDDAGEKFVRDVLPMFSQHGICFDFIETFPILAFYSDFMEVMDKGLEIYKVLMKSTANVILVYGEIQTMTFLKSFLRFSEVEDVPVRTKIWVMPAQIDFASVSFNRNWDISFIHGALSLSVQSKEVFGFQEFLQSRNPTIEPQDGFIRDFWEQVFDCSLLNSKKNKGSESICTGEEKLETLPTSTFEISMTGDSYNMYNAAYAVAHALQSMHSSKSKQRNWMALGKHTFQDLQSWQAHPISLCNNHCPRGYRKTKKEGKPFCCYDCLPCPEGKISTEEDTQGCSSCPEDQYPNDNKDSCLHKVITFLSYEEPLGMSSAICALSCSLITILVLKTFIQHRDTPIVKANNRNLTYIILTSLLLSFLSVLLFIGRPNQVVCLLRQPALGMIFSVAVSGLLAKTIVVVLAFMATMPGSKMRRWVGKRMVSSIVLSCSLVQATICASWLMTFPPYPDFDKHSMSQEIVLECNEGSVTMFFSVLGFMGFLAIVSFSAAFLARKLPDSFNEAKFITFSMFVFCNVWLSFVPSYLSTKGKYMVAVEIFSILSSGAGLLGCIFAPKCFIILLRPELNSKHLLMKKQY
;
A
#
# COMPACT_ATOMS: atom_id res chain seq x y z
N ASN A 1 -0.75 -42.64 -32.12
CA ASN A 1 -0.67 -41.68 -33.24
C ASN A 1 -1.95 -40.88 -33.37
N PHE A 2 -1.80 -39.56 -33.35
CA PHE A 2 -2.89 -38.58 -33.41
C PHE A 2 -3.50 -38.49 -34.81
N SER A 3 -4.83 -38.41 -34.88
CA SER A 3 -5.58 -38.09 -36.10
C SER A 3 -6.74 -37.19 -35.68
N PRO A 4 -6.80 -35.92 -36.14
CA PRO A 4 -7.90 -35.02 -35.80
C PRO A 4 -9.28 -35.65 -36.06
N SER A 5 -9.42 -36.39 -37.17
CA SER A 5 -10.65 -37.11 -37.52
C SER A 5 -11.03 -38.18 -36.49
N ARG A 6 -10.07 -38.95 -35.97
CA ARG A 6 -10.34 -39.96 -34.95
C ARG A 6 -10.64 -39.32 -33.59
N THR A 7 -9.97 -38.21 -33.26
CA THR A 7 -10.23 -37.45 -32.02
C THR A 7 -11.64 -36.85 -32.02
N PHE A 8 -12.10 -36.30 -33.14
CA PHE A 8 -13.47 -35.82 -33.27
C PHE A 8 -14.48 -36.96 -33.16
N LEU A 9 -14.23 -38.10 -33.82
CA LEU A 9 -15.08 -39.29 -33.71
C LEU A 9 -15.18 -39.78 -32.27
N ALA A 10 -14.05 -39.96 -31.58
CA ALA A 10 -14.00 -40.42 -30.19
C ALA A 10 -14.70 -39.43 -29.23
N SER A 11 -14.56 -38.12 -29.47
CA SER A 11 -15.25 -37.10 -28.68
C SER A 11 -16.77 -37.13 -28.87
N MET A 12 -17.23 -37.40 -30.10
CA MET A 12 -18.65 -37.59 -30.40
C MET A 12 -19.18 -38.91 -29.84
N GLU A 13 -18.39 -39.98 -29.88
CA GLU A 13 -18.72 -41.28 -29.27
C GLU A 13 -18.83 -41.17 -27.74
N LEU A 14 -17.95 -40.41 -27.09
CA LEU A 14 -18.01 -40.13 -25.65
C LEU A 14 -19.34 -39.48 -25.24
N LEU A 15 -19.93 -38.66 -26.12
CA LEU A 15 -21.21 -38.00 -25.92
C LEU A 15 -22.41 -38.82 -26.41
N SER A 16 -22.16 -39.93 -27.11
CA SER A 16 -23.15 -40.86 -27.63
C SER A 16 -23.34 -42.04 -26.67
N MET A 17 -24.48 -42.73 -26.74
CA MET A 17 -24.72 -43.91 -25.90
C MET A 17 -23.88 -45.10 -26.39
N HIS A 18 -23.34 -45.89 -25.44
CA HIS A 18 -22.60 -47.11 -25.74
C HIS A 18 -23.44 -48.01 -26.69
N ASN A 19 -22.89 -48.37 -27.84
CA ASN A 19 -23.45 -49.22 -28.91
C ASN A 19 -24.29 -48.57 -30.03
N THR A 20 -24.58 -47.26 -30.03
CA THR A 20 -25.20 -46.59 -31.21
C THR A 20 -24.66 -45.17 -31.40
N PHE A 21 -23.85 -44.95 -32.45
CA PHE A 21 -23.36 -43.62 -32.82
C PHE A 21 -24.46 -42.85 -33.57
N ILE A 22 -25.34 -42.18 -32.82
CA ILE A 22 -26.34 -41.28 -33.38
C ILE A 22 -26.11 -39.88 -32.79
N PRO A 23 -25.49 -38.96 -33.56
CA PRO A 23 -25.24 -37.60 -33.11
C PRO A 23 -26.53 -36.92 -32.62
N ASN A 24 -26.47 -36.29 -31.44
CA ASN A 24 -27.57 -35.53 -30.84
C ASN A 24 -28.85 -36.32 -30.47
N TYR A 25 -28.80 -37.65 -30.46
CA TYR A 25 -29.93 -38.50 -30.07
C TYR A 25 -29.62 -39.25 -28.77
N LYS A 26 -30.45 -39.05 -27.73
CA LYS A 26 -30.31 -39.70 -26.42
C LYS A 26 -31.61 -40.42 -26.07
N CYS A 27 -31.67 -41.72 -26.29
CA CYS A 27 -32.83 -42.54 -25.91
C CYS A 27 -32.38 -43.74 -25.07
N GLY A 28 -32.46 -43.62 -23.73
CA GLY A 28 -32.21 -44.69 -22.76
C GLY A 28 -31.51 -44.21 -21.47
N PHE A 29 -31.29 -45.12 -20.51
CA PHE A 29 -30.59 -44.85 -19.26
C PHE A 29 -29.08 -45.16 -19.41
N GLY A 30 -28.27 -44.13 -19.66
CA GLY A 30 -26.81 -44.23 -19.79
C GLY A 30 -26.07 -43.16 -19.00
N ASN A 31 -24.81 -43.43 -18.64
CA ASN A 31 -23.96 -42.49 -17.91
C ASN A 31 -23.54 -41.33 -18.81
N ILE A 32 -23.85 -40.09 -18.39
CA ILE A 32 -23.43 -38.88 -19.10
C ILE A 32 -22.06 -38.45 -18.53
N PRO A 33 -21.04 -38.19 -19.36
CA PRO A 33 -19.75 -37.73 -18.89
C PRO A 33 -19.89 -36.34 -18.23
N VAL A 34 -19.40 -36.21 -17.00
CA VAL A 34 -19.49 -34.98 -16.21
C VAL A 34 -18.33 -34.02 -16.48
N ALA A 35 -17.17 -34.57 -16.83
CA ALA A 35 -15.98 -33.85 -17.27
C ALA A 35 -15.14 -34.78 -18.16
N ALA A 36 -14.25 -34.21 -18.97
CA ALA A 36 -13.24 -34.94 -19.72
C ALA A 36 -11.84 -34.53 -19.30
N ILE A 37 -10.91 -35.47 -19.26
CA ILE A 37 -9.48 -35.19 -19.06
C ILE A 37 -8.77 -35.53 -20.37
N GLY A 38 -8.05 -34.56 -20.94
CA GLY A 38 -7.43 -34.68 -22.26
C GLY A 38 -5.96 -34.27 -22.29
N GLY A 39 -5.18 -34.93 -23.15
CA GLY A 39 -3.79 -34.56 -23.41
C GLY A 39 -3.64 -33.26 -24.21
N PRO A 40 -2.44 -32.65 -24.19
CA PRO A 40 -2.17 -31.37 -24.84
C PRO A 40 -2.40 -31.40 -26.36
N ASP A 41 -1.89 -32.41 -27.06
CA ASP A 41 -1.93 -32.55 -28.53
C ASP A 41 -3.36 -32.62 -29.10
N ILE A 42 -4.33 -33.02 -28.28
CA ILE A 42 -5.72 -33.27 -28.71
C ILE A 42 -6.72 -32.29 -28.08
N CYS A 43 -6.26 -31.42 -27.17
CA CYS A 43 -7.14 -30.68 -26.28
C CYS A 43 -8.10 -29.76 -27.02
N LEU A 44 -7.65 -29.07 -28.06
CA LEU A 44 -8.45 -28.12 -28.84
C LEU A 44 -9.54 -28.81 -29.68
N HIS A 45 -9.24 -30.00 -30.19
CA HIS A 45 -10.18 -30.79 -30.98
C HIS A 45 -11.31 -31.34 -30.09
N ILE A 46 -10.96 -31.83 -28.91
CA ILE A 46 -11.95 -32.27 -27.91
C ILE A 46 -12.79 -31.07 -27.46
N ALA A 47 -12.17 -29.95 -27.11
CA ALA A 47 -12.86 -28.76 -26.60
C ALA A 47 -13.87 -28.21 -27.61
N SER A 48 -13.54 -28.26 -28.90
CA SER A 48 -14.43 -27.81 -29.98
C SER A 48 -15.80 -28.52 -29.98
N ILE A 49 -15.85 -29.77 -29.53
CA ILE A 49 -17.11 -30.52 -29.37
C ILE A 49 -17.67 -30.34 -27.97
N LEU A 50 -16.87 -30.56 -26.92
CA LEU A 50 -17.36 -30.57 -25.54
C LEU A 50 -17.96 -29.24 -25.10
N CYS A 51 -17.44 -28.11 -25.60
CA CYS A 51 -18.02 -26.79 -25.34
C CYS A 51 -19.47 -26.66 -25.83
N LEU A 52 -19.83 -27.29 -26.96
CA LEU A 52 -21.20 -27.27 -27.48
C LEU A 52 -22.17 -27.97 -26.52
N TYR A 53 -21.68 -28.98 -25.80
CA TYR A 53 -22.44 -29.75 -24.83
C TYR A 53 -22.26 -29.27 -23.38
N LYS A 54 -21.52 -28.17 -23.17
CA LYS A 54 -21.19 -27.59 -21.86
C LYS A 54 -20.51 -28.59 -20.92
N THR A 55 -19.71 -29.50 -21.47
CA THR A 55 -18.91 -30.46 -20.72
C THR A 55 -17.54 -29.85 -20.45
N PRO A 56 -17.14 -29.65 -19.18
CA PRO A 56 -15.82 -29.12 -18.86
C PRO A 56 -14.73 -30.13 -19.24
N GLN A 57 -13.62 -29.61 -19.73
CA GLN A 57 -12.42 -30.34 -20.08
C GLN A 57 -11.25 -29.85 -19.23
N LEU A 58 -10.53 -30.78 -18.61
CA LEU A 58 -9.27 -30.52 -17.92
C LEU A 58 -8.13 -31.07 -18.76
N THR A 59 -7.07 -30.30 -18.97
CA THR A 59 -5.86 -30.77 -19.66
C THR A 59 -4.67 -30.82 -18.71
N TYR A 60 -3.96 -31.96 -18.74
CA TYR A 60 -2.84 -32.23 -17.85
C TYR A 60 -1.50 -31.69 -18.38
N GLY A 61 -1.43 -31.36 -19.67
CA GLY A 61 -0.24 -30.84 -20.34
C GLY A 61 -0.37 -29.37 -20.77
N SER A 62 0.62 -28.89 -21.52
CA SER A 62 0.62 -27.53 -22.07
C SER A 62 -0.42 -27.36 -23.16
N ALA A 63 -1.39 -26.45 -23.00
CA ALA A 63 -2.42 -26.22 -24.00
C ALA A 63 -2.19 -24.90 -24.76
N PRO A 64 -2.41 -24.86 -26.09
CA PRO A 64 -2.29 -23.63 -26.86
C PRO A 64 -3.30 -22.57 -26.40
N VAL A 65 -2.93 -21.29 -26.56
CA VAL A 65 -3.81 -20.17 -26.22
C VAL A 65 -5.06 -20.17 -27.11
N VAL A 66 -6.22 -20.37 -26.50
CA VAL A 66 -7.52 -20.39 -27.17
C VAL A 66 -8.03 -18.95 -27.37
N ASN A 67 -8.08 -18.47 -28.61
CA ASN A 67 -8.59 -17.13 -28.96
C ASN A 67 -10.13 -17.02 -28.99
N LYS A 68 -10.88 -18.09 -28.72
CA LYS A 68 -12.34 -18.12 -28.77
C LYS A 68 -12.94 -18.08 -27.36
N GLU A 69 -13.64 -17.00 -27.04
CA GLU A 69 -14.26 -16.72 -25.71
C GLU A 69 -15.06 -17.91 -25.15
N ILE A 70 -15.75 -18.69 -25.99
CA ILE A 70 -16.58 -19.82 -25.55
C ILE A 70 -15.75 -21.07 -25.22
N GLN A 71 -14.66 -21.31 -25.94
CA GLN A 71 -13.82 -22.49 -25.71
C GLN A 71 -12.93 -22.34 -24.47
N GLY A 72 -12.49 -21.10 -24.17
CA GLY A 72 -11.74 -20.80 -22.95
C GLY A 72 -12.52 -20.98 -21.65
N VAL A 73 -13.86 -20.93 -21.68
CA VAL A 73 -14.69 -21.11 -20.48
C VAL A 73 -14.72 -22.57 -20.01
N PHE A 74 -14.69 -23.53 -20.93
CA PHE A 74 -14.82 -24.96 -20.60
C PHE A 74 -13.49 -25.72 -20.64
N LEU A 75 -12.38 -25.09 -21.03
CA LEU A 75 -11.05 -25.68 -21.00
C LEU A 75 -10.25 -25.16 -19.80
N GLN A 76 -9.92 -26.04 -18.87
CA GLN A 76 -9.08 -25.76 -17.70
C GLN A 76 -7.75 -26.50 -17.81
N GLN A 77 -6.65 -25.87 -17.42
CA GLN A 77 -5.31 -26.44 -17.54
C GLN A 77 -4.69 -26.65 -16.17
N MET A 78 -4.16 -27.85 -15.92
CA MET A 78 -3.41 -28.19 -14.69
C MET A 78 -1.91 -27.88 -14.82
N PHE A 79 -1.40 -27.79 -16.06
CA PHE A 79 -0.02 -27.45 -16.37
C PHE A 79 0.25 -25.93 -16.21
N PRO A 80 1.45 -25.50 -15.80
CA PRO A 80 1.80 -24.09 -15.71
C PRO A 80 1.67 -23.34 -17.05
N LYS A 81 1.41 -22.03 -16.99
CA LYS A 81 1.37 -21.19 -18.19
C LYS A 81 2.73 -21.20 -18.91
N GLU A 82 2.73 -21.41 -20.22
CA GLU A 82 3.94 -21.46 -21.07
C GLU A 82 4.85 -20.25 -20.92
N ALA A 83 4.28 -19.05 -20.75
CA ALA A 83 5.04 -17.82 -20.53
C ALA A 83 6.03 -17.92 -19.35
N LEU A 84 5.65 -18.65 -18.28
CA LEU A 84 6.53 -18.87 -17.13
C LEU A 84 7.67 -19.83 -17.46
N VAL A 85 7.41 -20.84 -18.28
CA VAL A 85 8.43 -21.80 -18.76
C VAL A 85 9.46 -21.06 -19.62
N HIS A 86 9.00 -20.23 -20.57
CA HIS A 86 9.88 -19.42 -21.42
C HIS A 86 10.71 -18.42 -20.60
N GLN A 87 10.11 -17.78 -19.59
CA GLN A 87 10.83 -16.89 -18.70
C GLN A 87 11.88 -17.64 -17.86
N GLY A 88 11.59 -18.86 -17.41
CA GLY A 88 12.54 -19.72 -16.70
C GLY A 88 13.74 -20.10 -17.58
N ILE A 89 13.50 -20.47 -18.85
CA ILE A 89 14.57 -20.74 -19.81
C ILE A 89 15.44 -19.50 -20.01
N LEU A 90 14.83 -18.32 -20.20
CA LEU A 90 15.58 -17.08 -20.34
C LEU A 90 16.44 -16.78 -19.11
N GLN A 91 15.93 -17.04 -17.90
CA GLN A 91 16.71 -16.90 -16.66
C GLN A 91 17.91 -17.83 -16.62
N ILE A 92 17.76 -19.09 -17.07
CA ILE A 92 18.88 -20.04 -17.15
C ILE A 92 19.94 -19.50 -18.12
N LEU A 93 19.53 -19.13 -19.34
CA LEU A 93 20.45 -18.62 -20.37
C LEU A 93 21.21 -17.38 -19.89
N THR A 94 20.50 -16.42 -19.29
CA THR A 94 21.09 -15.17 -18.80
C THR A 94 21.97 -15.37 -17.57
N ASN A 95 21.60 -16.26 -16.65
CA ASN A 95 22.38 -16.57 -15.45
C ASN A 95 23.74 -17.19 -15.79
N PHE A 96 23.77 -18.12 -16.75
CA PHE A 96 25.01 -18.71 -17.26
C PHE A 96 25.72 -17.85 -18.31
N ARG A 97 25.15 -16.69 -18.66
CA ARG A 97 25.66 -15.76 -19.70
C ARG A 97 25.83 -16.43 -21.07
N TRP A 98 24.95 -17.36 -21.39
CA TRP A 98 24.89 -17.99 -22.70
C TRP A 98 24.14 -17.07 -23.66
N THR A 99 24.90 -16.31 -24.45
CA THR A 99 24.37 -15.31 -25.39
C THR A 99 24.38 -15.78 -26.84
N TRP A 100 24.99 -16.93 -27.14
CA TRP A 100 25.07 -17.50 -28.49
C TRP A 100 24.61 -18.96 -28.46
N ILE A 101 23.40 -19.22 -28.97
CA ILE A 101 22.74 -20.53 -28.87
C ILE A 101 22.22 -21.03 -30.22
N GLY A 102 22.01 -22.33 -30.35
CA GLY A 102 21.23 -22.92 -31.45
C GLY A 102 19.80 -23.22 -30.99
N VAL A 103 18.83 -23.18 -31.90
CA VAL A 103 17.42 -23.48 -31.60
C VAL A 103 16.91 -24.57 -32.52
N LEU A 104 16.26 -25.59 -31.93
CA LEU A 104 15.48 -26.61 -32.61
C LEU A 104 14.02 -26.48 -32.19
N SER A 105 13.10 -26.37 -33.14
CA SER A 105 11.67 -26.28 -32.87
C SER A 105 10.86 -27.30 -33.67
N MET A 106 9.81 -27.87 -33.09
CA MET A 106 8.90 -28.76 -33.81
C MET A 106 8.13 -27.98 -34.89
N LYS A 107 7.90 -28.60 -36.06
CA LYS A 107 7.14 -28.00 -37.16
C LYS A 107 5.63 -28.18 -36.94
N ASP A 108 5.10 -27.46 -35.96
CA ASP A 108 3.68 -27.40 -35.61
C ASP A 108 3.26 -25.96 -35.26
N ASP A 109 1.97 -25.72 -35.08
CA ASP A 109 1.44 -24.38 -34.76
C ASP A 109 2.07 -23.80 -33.48
N ALA A 110 2.39 -24.66 -32.50
CA ALA A 110 3.01 -24.28 -31.24
C ALA A 110 4.48 -23.85 -31.43
N GLY A 111 5.26 -24.61 -32.19
CA GLY A 111 6.64 -24.31 -32.53
C GLY A 111 6.78 -23.07 -33.40
N GLU A 112 5.91 -22.87 -34.39
CA GLU A 112 5.88 -21.65 -35.20
C GLU A 112 5.59 -20.41 -34.33
N LYS A 113 4.63 -20.54 -33.40
CA LYS A 113 4.32 -19.48 -32.43
C LYS A 113 5.49 -19.21 -31.49
N PHE A 114 6.18 -20.24 -31.02
CA PHE A 114 7.38 -20.10 -30.19
C PHE A 114 8.48 -19.32 -30.94
N VAL A 115 8.78 -19.69 -32.19
CA VAL A 115 9.76 -18.98 -33.02
C VAL A 115 9.37 -17.53 -33.24
N ARG A 116 8.09 -17.25 -33.53
CA ARG A 116 7.60 -15.90 -33.82
C ARG A 116 7.49 -15.00 -32.60
N ASP A 117 7.03 -15.52 -31.46
CA ASP A 117 6.64 -14.69 -30.31
C ASP A 117 7.70 -14.72 -29.19
N VAL A 118 8.44 -15.82 -29.02
CA VAL A 118 9.37 -16.03 -27.89
C VAL A 118 10.81 -15.70 -28.24
N LEU A 119 11.31 -16.11 -29.41
CA LEU A 119 12.70 -15.84 -29.80
C LEU A 119 13.01 -14.33 -29.95
N PRO A 120 12.11 -13.47 -30.46
CA PRO A 120 12.33 -12.03 -30.43
C PRO A 120 12.43 -11.47 -29.01
N MET A 121 11.65 -12.01 -28.07
CA MET A 121 11.73 -11.63 -26.66
C MET A 121 13.08 -12.04 -26.05
N PHE A 122 13.63 -13.21 -26.41
CA PHE A 122 14.99 -13.59 -26.00
C PHE A 122 16.06 -12.68 -26.61
N SER A 123 15.86 -12.25 -27.86
CA SER A 123 16.76 -11.31 -28.55
C SER A 123 16.83 -9.95 -27.86
N GLN A 124 15.69 -9.45 -27.38
CA GLN A 124 15.62 -8.21 -26.60
C GLN A 124 16.43 -8.29 -25.29
N HIS A 125 16.68 -9.49 -24.78
CA HIS A 125 17.47 -9.75 -23.59
C HIS A 125 18.92 -10.17 -23.89
N GLY A 126 19.40 -9.93 -25.13
CA GLY A 126 20.80 -10.12 -25.51
C GLY A 126 21.17 -11.56 -25.90
N ILE A 127 20.19 -12.42 -26.18
CA ILE A 127 20.42 -13.76 -26.71
C ILE A 127 20.43 -13.72 -28.24
N CYS A 128 21.46 -14.29 -28.86
CA CYS A 128 21.63 -14.39 -30.30
C CYS A 128 21.63 -15.86 -30.72
N PHE A 129 21.23 -16.11 -31.97
CA PHE A 129 21.03 -17.47 -32.49
C PHE A 129 21.99 -17.76 -33.65
N ASP A 130 22.75 -18.85 -33.55
CA ASP A 130 23.63 -19.35 -34.63
C ASP A 130 22.81 -20.00 -35.75
N PHE A 131 21.77 -20.73 -35.36
CA PHE A 131 20.79 -21.31 -36.26
C PHE A 131 19.44 -21.48 -35.55
N ILE A 132 18.38 -21.49 -36.35
CA ILE A 132 17.02 -21.81 -35.93
C ILE A 132 16.50 -22.83 -36.94
N GLU A 133 16.39 -24.08 -36.52
CA GLU A 133 15.96 -25.18 -37.40
C GLU A 133 14.65 -25.78 -36.92
N THR A 134 13.84 -26.25 -37.88
CA THR A 134 12.54 -26.86 -37.59
C THR A 134 12.51 -28.32 -38.00
N PHE A 135 12.18 -29.20 -37.07
CA PHE A 135 12.10 -30.64 -37.32
C PHE A 135 10.64 -31.10 -37.51
N PRO A 136 10.39 -32.07 -38.41
CA PRO A 136 9.03 -32.48 -38.76
C PRO A 136 8.37 -33.30 -37.63
N ILE A 137 7.03 -33.28 -37.60
CA ILE A 137 6.23 -34.19 -36.78
C ILE A 137 6.37 -35.60 -37.36
N LEU A 138 6.78 -36.58 -36.54
CA LEU A 138 6.86 -37.99 -36.93
C LEU A 138 5.44 -38.60 -37.03
N ALA A 139 4.76 -38.40 -38.15
CA ALA A 139 3.46 -38.98 -38.45
C ALA A 139 3.55 -39.93 -39.66
N PHE A 140 3.38 -41.24 -39.42
CA PHE A 140 3.29 -42.33 -40.40
C PHE A 140 4.57 -42.75 -41.15
N TYR A 141 4.56 -44.01 -41.61
CA TYR A 141 5.67 -44.70 -42.30
C TYR A 141 5.95 -44.20 -43.72
N SER A 142 5.05 -43.42 -44.35
CA SER A 142 5.22 -42.98 -45.75
C SER A 142 6.30 -41.93 -45.93
N ASP A 143 6.55 -41.11 -44.90
CA ASP A 143 7.45 -39.95 -44.98
C ASP A 143 8.78 -40.21 -44.23
N PHE A 144 9.04 -41.47 -43.84
CA PHE A 144 10.20 -41.83 -43.02
C PHE A 144 11.52 -41.45 -43.68
N MET A 145 11.65 -41.67 -44.99
CA MET A 145 12.88 -41.31 -45.73
C MET A 145 13.07 -39.79 -45.77
N GLU A 146 12.00 -39.02 -45.97
CA GLU A 146 12.06 -37.55 -45.97
C GLU A 146 12.42 -36.99 -44.58
N VAL A 147 11.86 -37.58 -43.52
CA VAL A 147 12.19 -37.22 -42.14
C VAL A 147 13.65 -37.54 -41.82
N MET A 148 14.18 -38.66 -42.32
CA MET A 148 15.58 -39.03 -42.14
C MET A 148 16.53 -38.10 -42.90
N ASP A 149 16.23 -37.78 -44.16
CA ASP A 149 17.03 -36.84 -44.96
C ASP A 149 17.07 -35.45 -44.31
N LYS A 150 15.91 -34.94 -43.89
CA LYS A 150 15.83 -33.65 -43.18
C LYS A 150 16.52 -33.71 -41.81
N GLY A 151 16.42 -34.84 -41.10
CA GLY A 151 17.13 -35.06 -39.84
C GLY A 151 18.65 -35.01 -40.01
N LEU A 152 19.16 -35.58 -41.10
CA LEU A 152 20.58 -35.57 -41.47
C LEU A 152 21.09 -34.15 -41.78
N GLU A 153 20.29 -33.34 -42.48
CA GLU A 153 20.59 -31.92 -42.73
C GLU A 153 20.70 -31.13 -41.41
N ILE A 154 19.72 -31.27 -40.53
CA ILE A 154 19.71 -30.62 -39.21
C ILE A 154 20.92 -31.07 -38.38
N TYR A 155 21.26 -32.36 -38.40
CA TYR A 155 22.43 -32.89 -37.72
C TYR A 155 23.73 -32.21 -38.19
N LYS A 156 23.89 -32.03 -39.52
CA LYS A 156 25.06 -31.35 -40.10
C LYS A 156 25.16 -29.90 -39.63
N VAL A 157 24.04 -29.17 -39.61
CA VAL A 157 23.99 -27.78 -39.10
C VAL A 157 24.38 -27.73 -37.63
N LEU A 158 23.78 -28.59 -36.81
CA LEU A 158 24.00 -28.64 -35.36
C LEU A 158 25.44 -28.98 -34.99
N MET A 159 26.05 -29.95 -35.67
CA MET A 159 27.43 -30.37 -35.36
C MET A 159 28.49 -29.40 -35.90
N LYS A 160 28.22 -28.71 -37.02
CA LYS A 160 29.11 -27.66 -37.56
C LYS A 160 29.00 -26.34 -36.80
N SER A 161 27.86 -26.09 -36.15
CA SER A 161 27.58 -24.88 -35.38
C SER A 161 28.63 -24.61 -34.29
N THR A 162 28.89 -23.31 -34.08
CA THR A 162 29.77 -22.79 -33.02
C THR A 162 29.06 -22.65 -31.67
N ALA A 163 27.72 -22.70 -31.66
CA ALA A 163 26.94 -22.68 -30.43
C ALA A 163 27.13 -23.97 -29.64
N ASN A 164 27.45 -23.83 -28.35
CA ASN A 164 27.57 -24.96 -27.43
C ASN A 164 26.24 -25.33 -26.77
N VAL A 165 25.29 -24.40 -26.74
CA VAL A 165 23.99 -24.55 -26.08
C VAL A 165 22.92 -24.67 -27.14
N ILE A 166 22.11 -25.72 -27.08
CA ILE A 166 21.01 -26.00 -28.00
C ILE A 166 19.70 -25.98 -27.22
N LEU A 167 18.84 -25.03 -27.53
CA LEU A 167 17.48 -24.96 -27.01
C LEU A 167 16.56 -25.78 -27.90
N VAL A 168 15.89 -26.78 -27.32
CA VAL A 168 14.92 -27.62 -28.03
C VAL A 168 13.51 -27.26 -27.56
N TYR A 169 12.60 -26.98 -28.48
CA TYR A 169 11.19 -26.73 -28.19
C TYR A 169 10.31 -27.73 -28.95
N GLY A 170 9.50 -28.49 -28.22
CA GLY A 170 8.53 -29.41 -28.79
C GLY A 170 7.82 -30.24 -27.71
N GLU A 171 6.86 -31.05 -28.14
CA GLU A 171 6.01 -31.87 -27.27
C GLU A 171 6.55 -33.31 -27.14
N ILE A 172 5.68 -34.27 -26.78
CA ILE A 172 6.00 -35.66 -26.43
C ILE A 172 6.79 -36.42 -27.51
N GLN A 173 6.64 -36.06 -28.79
CA GLN A 173 7.30 -36.74 -29.91
C GLN A 173 8.74 -36.26 -30.19
N THR A 174 9.18 -35.21 -29.51
CA THR A 174 10.49 -34.58 -29.74
C THR A 174 11.64 -35.57 -29.50
N MET A 175 11.57 -36.35 -28.42
CA MET A 175 12.64 -37.28 -28.06
C MET A 175 12.83 -38.39 -29.09
N THR A 176 11.76 -38.83 -29.74
CA THR A 176 11.82 -39.81 -30.83
C THR A 176 12.68 -39.29 -31.99
N PHE A 177 12.52 -38.02 -32.37
CA PHE A 177 13.36 -37.38 -33.38
C PHE A 177 14.80 -37.23 -32.89
N LEU A 178 15.00 -36.68 -31.68
CA LEU A 178 16.34 -36.43 -31.14
C LEU A 178 17.18 -37.72 -31.02
N LYS A 179 16.58 -38.85 -30.62
CA LYS A 179 17.28 -40.14 -30.56
C LYS A 179 17.85 -40.57 -31.91
N SER A 180 17.28 -40.10 -33.03
CA SER A 180 17.80 -40.39 -34.38
C SER A 180 19.17 -39.76 -34.66
N PHE A 181 19.57 -38.74 -33.89
CA PHE A 181 20.92 -38.17 -33.97
C PHE A 181 22.03 -39.17 -33.62
N LEU A 182 21.75 -40.18 -32.78
CA LEU A 182 22.70 -41.26 -32.52
C LEU A 182 23.05 -42.01 -33.82
N ARG A 183 22.05 -42.31 -34.65
CA ARG A 183 22.26 -42.98 -35.94
C ARG A 183 22.93 -42.10 -36.96
N PHE A 184 22.59 -40.82 -37.01
CA PHE A 184 23.26 -39.89 -37.93
C PHE A 184 24.76 -39.77 -37.63
N SER A 185 25.16 -39.86 -36.37
CA SER A 185 26.58 -39.86 -35.98
C SER A 185 27.36 -41.11 -36.41
N GLU A 186 26.69 -42.24 -36.65
CA GLU A 186 27.30 -43.47 -37.16
C GLU A 186 27.50 -43.43 -38.68
N VAL A 187 26.70 -42.64 -39.39
CA VAL A 187 26.64 -42.59 -40.86
C VAL A 187 27.43 -41.42 -41.44
N GLU A 188 27.55 -40.31 -40.72
CA GLU A 188 28.23 -39.09 -41.19
C GLU A 188 29.63 -38.93 -40.61
N ASP A 189 30.59 -38.57 -41.47
CA ASP A 189 31.96 -38.24 -41.07
C ASP A 189 32.07 -36.79 -40.53
N VAL A 190 31.20 -36.45 -39.58
CA VAL A 190 31.22 -35.15 -38.89
C VAL A 190 31.61 -35.37 -37.43
N PRO A 191 32.67 -34.72 -36.92
CA PRO A 191 33.11 -34.94 -35.54
C PRO A 191 32.03 -34.52 -34.55
N VAL A 192 31.61 -35.47 -33.70
CA VAL A 192 30.61 -35.25 -32.66
C VAL A 192 31.17 -34.29 -31.61
N ARG A 193 30.59 -33.09 -31.53
CA ARG A 193 30.89 -32.12 -30.47
C ARG A 193 29.88 -32.25 -29.35
N THR A 194 30.36 -32.26 -28.11
CA THR A 194 29.48 -32.21 -26.94
C THR A 194 28.69 -30.90 -26.95
N LYS A 195 27.36 -31.00 -26.84
CA LYS A 195 26.44 -29.86 -26.75
C LYS A 195 25.71 -29.91 -25.41
N ILE A 196 25.33 -28.73 -24.91
CA ILE A 196 24.47 -28.57 -23.74
C ILE A 196 23.05 -28.41 -24.23
N TRP A 197 22.17 -29.34 -23.88
CA TRP A 197 20.78 -29.31 -24.30
C TRP A 197 19.94 -28.61 -23.24
N VAL A 198 19.12 -27.64 -23.65
CA VAL A 198 18.15 -26.96 -22.80
C VAL A 198 16.76 -27.33 -23.29
N MET A 199 15.95 -27.90 -22.40
CA MET A 199 14.65 -28.49 -22.72
C MET A 199 13.54 -27.91 -21.81
N PRO A 200 12.34 -27.64 -22.36
CA PRO A 200 11.20 -27.19 -21.58
C PRO A 200 10.57 -28.36 -20.81
N ALA A 201 9.64 -28.05 -19.91
CA ALA A 201 9.02 -29.05 -19.02
C ALA A 201 8.04 -30.01 -19.71
N GLN A 202 7.75 -29.78 -20.99
CA GLN A 202 6.80 -30.53 -21.80
C GLN A 202 7.42 -31.74 -22.54
N ILE A 203 8.74 -31.92 -22.48
CA ILE A 203 9.41 -33.03 -23.17
C ILE A 203 9.34 -34.29 -22.31
N ASP A 204 8.88 -35.38 -22.92
CA ASP A 204 8.97 -36.73 -22.36
C ASP A 204 10.25 -37.41 -22.85
N PHE A 205 11.00 -37.99 -21.92
CA PHE A 205 12.22 -38.74 -22.21
C PHE A 205 11.93 -40.20 -22.56
N ALA A 206 10.76 -40.72 -22.19
CA ALA A 206 10.30 -42.05 -22.54
C ALA A 206 9.78 -42.08 -23.99
N SER A 207 10.11 -43.14 -24.73
CA SER A 207 9.57 -43.37 -26.08
C SER A 207 9.41 -44.86 -26.34
N VAL A 208 8.21 -45.26 -26.76
CA VAL A 208 7.80 -46.65 -26.95
C VAL A 208 7.60 -46.91 -28.45
N SER A 209 8.69 -47.05 -29.21
CA SER A 209 8.69 -47.18 -30.69
C SER A 209 9.99 -47.81 -31.21
N PHE A 210 10.26 -47.73 -32.53
CA PHE A 210 11.46 -48.25 -33.20
C PHE A 210 12.81 -47.84 -32.57
N ASN A 211 12.82 -46.81 -31.72
CA ASN A 211 13.99 -46.27 -31.02
C ASN A 211 14.11 -46.75 -29.56
N ARG A 212 13.39 -47.81 -29.18
CA ARG A 212 13.41 -48.35 -27.80
C ARG A 212 14.82 -48.66 -27.31
N ASN A 213 15.63 -49.29 -28.16
CA ASN A 213 16.98 -49.73 -27.80
C ASN A 213 18.02 -48.61 -27.91
N TRP A 214 17.62 -47.40 -28.29
CA TRP A 214 18.53 -46.27 -28.44
C TRP A 214 18.62 -45.55 -27.10
N ASP A 215 19.85 -45.47 -26.58
CA ASP A 215 20.12 -44.75 -25.34
C ASP A 215 19.88 -43.24 -25.51
N ILE A 216 20.02 -42.51 -24.41
CA ILE A 216 19.91 -41.05 -24.38
C ILE A 216 21.25 -40.41 -23.98
N SER A 217 22.36 -41.09 -24.25
CA SER A 217 23.71 -40.62 -23.87
C SER A 217 24.10 -39.33 -24.60
N PHE A 218 23.56 -39.07 -25.79
CA PHE A 218 23.84 -37.85 -26.57
C PHE A 218 23.34 -36.55 -25.89
N ILE A 219 22.41 -36.65 -24.94
CA ILE A 219 21.93 -35.54 -24.09
C ILE A 219 22.52 -35.57 -22.68
N HIS A 220 23.60 -36.31 -22.46
CA HIS A 220 24.26 -36.32 -21.16
C HIS A 220 24.62 -34.90 -20.71
N GLY A 221 24.19 -34.52 -19.50
CA GLY A 221 24.36 -33.16 -18.98
C GLY A 221 23.32 -32.14 -19.44
N ALA A 222 22.21 -32.59 -20.05
CA ALA A 222 21.08 -31.72 -20.41
C ALA A 222 20.45 -31.03 -19.18
N LEU A 223 19.96 -29.82 -19.40
CA LEU A 223 19.16 -29.05 -18.46
C LEU A 223 17.71 -29.06 -18.93
N SER A 224 16.84 -29.74 -18.19
CA SER A 224 15.39 -29.69 -18.42
C SER A 224 14.71 -28.94 -17.29
N LEU A 225 13.72 -28.12 -17.64
CA LEU A 225 12.72 -27.70 -16.67
C LEU A 225 11.80 -28.87 -16.36
N SER A 226 11.24 -28.92 -15.16
CA SER A 226 10.24 -29.90 -14.78
C SER A 226 9.09 -29.22 -14.04
N VAL A 227 7.88 -29.74 -14.24
CA VAL A 227 6.73 -29.33 -13.42
C VAL A 227 6.85 -30.01 -12.06
N GLN A 228 6.49 -29.28 -11.01
CA GLN A 228 6.50 -29.83 -9.66
C GLN A 228 5.58 -31.04 -9.56
N SER A 229 6.16 -32.22 -9.33
CA SER A 229 5.45 -33.43 -8.95
C SER A 229 5.73 -33.80 -7.49
N LYS A 230 4.84 -34.62 -6.91
CA LYS A 230 5.04 -35.23 -5.61
C LYS A 230 4.70 -36.71 -5.72
N GLU A 231 5.52 -37.54 -5.09
CA GLU A 231 5.27 -38.97 -5.03
C GLU A 231 3.92 -39.25 -4.36
N VAL A 232 3.05 -39.97 -5.06
CA VAL A 232 1.73 -40.37 -4.57
C VAL A 232 1.86 -41.77 -3.99
N PHE A 233 1.45 -41.91 -2.73
CA PHE A 233 1.50 -43.19 -2.03
C PHE A 233 0.75 -44.28 -2.81
N GLY A 234 1.40 -45.40 -3.09
CA GLY A 234 0.82 -46.54 -3.79
C GLY A 234 0.88 -46.47 -5.32
N PHE A 235 1.42 -45.40 -5.92
CA PHE A 235 1.41 -45.22 -7.39
C PHE A 235 2.32 -46.22 -8.10
N GLN A 236 3.55 -46.37 -7.61
CA GLN A 236 4.52 -47.31 -8.17
C GLN A 236 4.03 -48.76 -8.03
N GLU A 237 3.51 -49.12 -6.85
CA GLU A 237 2.94 -50.44 -6.60
C GLU A 237 1.72 -50.72 -7.51
N PHE A 238 0.89 -49.69 -7.74
CA PHE A 238 -0.23 -49.78 -8.67
C PHE A 238 0.23 -50.09 -10.10
N LEU A 239 1.25 -49.39 -10.62
CA LEU A 239 1.77 -49.65 -11.96
C LEU A 239 2.36 -51.06 -12.08
N GLN A 240 3.10 -51.51 -11.06
CA GLN A 240 3.72 -52.84 -11.02
C GLN A 240 2.69 -53.97 -10.94
N SER A 241 1.51 -53.71 -10.38
CA SER A 241 0.44 -54.72 -10.31
C SER A 241 -0.26 -54.96 -11.65
N ARG A 242 -0.01 -54.12 -12.67
CA ARG A 242 -0.63 -54.24 -13.99
C ARG A 242 0.08 -55.28 -14.84
N ASN A 243 -0.69 -56.17 -15.45
CA ASN A 243 -0.21 -57.11 -16.44
C ASN A 243 -1.32 -57.42 -17.46
N PRO A 244 -0.97 -57.90 -18.67
CA PRO A 244 -1.95 -58.19 -19.72
C PRO A 244 -2.82 -59.43 -19.41
N THR A 245 -2.50 -60.22 -18.37
CA THR A 245 -3.24 -61.45 -18.01
C THR A 245 -4.39 -61.19 -17.05
N ILE A 246 -4.29 -60.17 -16.18
CA ILE A 246 -5.35 -59.77 -15.23
C ILE A 246 -6.49 -59.06 -15.97
N GLU A 247 -6.20 -58.24 -16.99
CA GLU A 247 -7.19 -57.46 -17.74
C GLU A 247 -7.13 -57.79 -19.25
N PRO A 248 -7.52 -59.00 -19.69
CA PRO A 248 -7.36 -59.44 -21.08
C PRO A 248 -8.23 -58.68 -22.09
N GLN A 249 -9.23 -57.93 -21.61
CA GLN A 249 -10.11 -57.07 -22.41
C GLN A 249 -9.51 -55.67 -22.65
N ASP A 250 -8.45 -55.30 -21.91
CA ASP A 250 -7.75 -54.04 -22.13
C ASP A 250 -6.79 -54.19 -23.32
N GLY A 251 -7.23 -53.71 -24.48
CA GLY A 251 -6.41 -53.72 -25.70
C GLY A 251 -5.16 -52.84 -25.59
N PHE A 252 -5.21 -51.76 -24.79
CA PHE A 252 -4.09 -50.84 -24.64
C PHE A 252 -2.94 -51.48 -23.87
N ILE A 253 -3.22 -52.11 -22.72
CA ILE A 253 -2.17 -52.78 -21.92
C ILE A 253 -1.47 -53.86 -22.75
N ARG A 254 -2.22 -54.61 -23.57
CA ARG A 254 -1.66 -55.65 -24.44
C ARG A 254 -0.73 -55.06 -25.50
N ASP A 255 -1.20 -54.06 -26.25
CA ASP A 255 -0.40 -53.40 -27.29
C ASP A 255 0.84 -52.73 -26.69
N PHE A 256 0.70 -52.10 -25.52
CA PHE A 256 1.81 -51.53 -24.76
C PHE A 256 2.82 -52.61 -24.38
N TRP A 257 2.39 -53.73 -23.79
CA TRP A 257 3.26 -54.81 -23.34
C TRP A 257 4.07 -55.42 -24.47
N GLU A 258 3.41 -55.73 -25.59
CA GLU A 258 4.06 -56.23 -26.81
C GLU A 258 5.14 -55.25 -27.31
N GLN A 259 4.87 -53.94 -27.24
CA GLN A 259 5.81 -52.90 -27.69
C GLN A 259 6.99 -52.67 -26.72
N VAL A 260 6.75 -52.56 -25.41
CA VAL A 260 7.85 -52.30 -24.46
C VAL A 260 8.75 -53.52 -24.27
N PHE A 261 8.22 -54.74 -24.37
CA PHE A 261 9.01 -55.97 -24.24
C PHE A 261 9.44 -56.59 -25.57
N ASP A 262 8.94 -56.10 -26.73
CA ASP A 262 9.31 -56.60 -28.08
C ASP A 262 9.07 -58.11 -28.20
N CYS A 263 7.84 -58.45 -27.86
CA CYS A 263 7.34 -59.81 -27.83
C CYS A 263 5.88 -59.83 -28.30
N SER A 264 5.37 -61.03 -28.59
CA SER A 264 3.99 -61.23 -29.02
C SER A 264 3.19 -62.05 -28.01
N LEU A 265 1.98 -61.60 -27.67
CA LEU A 265 1.04 -62.39 -26.88
C LEU A 265 0.35 -63.41 -27.79
N LEU A 266 0.16 -64.65 -27.30
CA LEU A 266 -0.29 -65.85 -28.04
C LEU A 266 -1.63 -65.76 -28.84
N ASN A 267 -2.31 -64.61 -28.85
CA ASN A 267 -3.55 -64.34 -29.58
C ASN A 267 -3.50 -63.10 -30.51
N SER A 268 -2.32 -62.54 -30.77
CA SER A 268 -2.13 -61.40 -31.69
C SER A 268 -2.17 -61.90 -33.16
N LYS A 269 -3.10 -61.38 -33.98
CA LYS A 269 -3.28 -61.78 -35.40
C LYS A 269 -2.22 -61.17 -36.34
N LYS A 270 -0.93 -61.20 -35.98
CA LYS A 270 0.17 -60.76 -36.85
C LYS A 270 1.20 -61.87 -37.09
N ASN A 271 1.73 -61.88 -38.30
CA ASN A 271 2.52 -62.95 -38.89
C ASN A 271 3.76 -63.33 -38.07
N LYS A 272 3.98 -64.64 -37.98
CA LYS A 272 5.18 -65.31 -37.47
C LYS A 272 6.45 -64.83 -38.19
N GLY A 273 7.25 -64.01 -37.52
CA GLY A 273 8.64 -63.76 -37.85
C GLY A 273 9.43 -63.45 -36.59
N SER A 274 10.21 -64.42 -36.11
CA SER A 274 11.28 -64.35 -35.07
C SER A 274 11.08 -63.54 -33.77
N GLU A 275 9.89 -63.06 -33.43
CA GLU A 275 9.66 -62.32 -32.17
C GLU A 275 9.44 -63.27 -30.99
N SER A 276 9.98 -62.89 -29.83
CA SER A 276 9.85 -63.66 -28.57
C SER A 276 8.40 -63.69 -28.08
N ILE A 277 8.00 -64.70 -27.29
CA ILE A 277 6.63 -64.82 -26.76
C ILE A 277 6.55 -64.08 -25.42
N CYS A 278 5.59 -63.16 -25.26
CA CYS A 278 5.35 -62.53 -23.95
C CYS A 278 4.66 -63.51 -22.99
N THR A 279 5.15 -63.61 -21.75
CA THR A 279 4.53 -64.42 -20.69
C THR A 279 3.47 -63.66 -19.91
N GLY A 280 3.54 -62.33 -19.89
CA GLY A 280 2.73 -61.47 -19.03
C GLY A 280 3.25 -61.36 -17.59
N GLU A 281 4.40 -61.96 -17.28
CA GLU A 281 5.08 -61.88 -15.99
C GLU A 281 6.33 -60.97 -16.02
N GLU A 282 6.58 -60.34 -17.18
CA GLU A 282 7.66 -59.37 -17.32
C GLU A 282 7.48 -58.21 -16.33
N LYS A 283 8.60 -57.65 -15.85
CA LYS A 283 8.56 -56.60 -14.83
C LYS A 283 8.80 -55.25 -15.46
N LEU A 284 7.90 -54.30 -15.24
CA LEU A 284 8.08 -52.92 -15.71
C LEU A 284 9.37 -52.29 -15.14
N GLU A 285 9.78 -52.67 -13.92
CA GLU A 285 10.99 -52.17 -13.25
C GLU A 285 12.30 -52.46 -14.01
N THR A 286 12.31 -53.44 -14.91
CA THR A 286 13.51 -53.76 -15.70
C THR A 286 13.64 -52.90 -16.94
N LEU A 287 12.60 -52.13 -17.29
CA LEU A 287 12.63 -51.24 -18.43
C LEU A 287 13.52 -50.01 -18.14
N PRO A 288 14.34 -49.56 -19.11
CA PRO A 288 15.04 -48.28 -18.98
C PRO A 288 14.06 -47.11 -18.84
N THR A 289 14.43 -46.09 -18.07
CA THR A 289 13.63 -44.85 -17.93
C THR A 289 13.40 -44.16 -19.28
N SER A 290 14.31 -44.32 -20.24
CA SER A 290 14.17 -43.82 -21.63
C SER A 290 13.13 -44.57 -22.47
N THR A 291 12.57 -45.65 -21.93
CA THR A 291 11.51 -46.48 -22.53
C THR A 291 10.21 -46.33 -21.75
N PHE A 292 10.26 -46.45 -20.42
CA PHE A 292 9.10 -46.27 -19.55
C PHE A 292 9.55 -45.83 -18.15
N GLU A 293 8.92 -44.77 -17.61
CA GLU A 293 9.20 -44.25 -16.29
C GLU A 293 8.10 -44.68 -15.30
N ILE A 294 8.50 -45.38 -14.23
CA ILE A 294 7.57 -45.88 -13.19
C ILE A 294 7.32 -44.83 -12.10
N SER A 295 8.25 -43.89 -11.92
CA SER A 295 8.11 -42.80 -10.96
C SER A 295 7.02 -41.80 -11.38
N MET A 296 6.49 -41.07 -10.40
CA MET A 296 5.48 -40.04 -10.64
C MET A 296 6.05 -38.84 -11.43
N THR A 297 5.85 -38.84 -12.75
CA THR A 297 6.22 -37.74 -13.63
C THR A 297 5.34 -36.50 -13.41
N GLY A 298 5.80 -35.33 -13.88
CA GLY A 298 5.01 -34.09 -13.84
C GLY A 298 3.64 -34.22 -14.50
N ASP A 299 3.59 -34.86 -15.67
CA ASP A 299 2.34 -35.07 -16.41
C ASP A 299 1.43 -36.09 -15.71
N SER A 300 1.99 -37.17 -15.17
CA SER A 300 1.24 -38.15 -14.38
C SER A 300 0.64 -37.51 -13.12
N TYR A 301 1.39 -36.62 -12.47
CA TYR A 301 0.93 -35.87 -11.31
C TYR A 301 -0.16 -34.85 -11.66
N ASN A 302 -0.04 -34.17 -12.80
CA ASN A 302 -1.08 -33.27 -13.30
C ASN A 302 -2.36 -34.02 -13.69
N MET A 303 -2.24 -35.23 -14.24
CA MET A 303 -3.37 -36.11 -14.51
C MET A 303 -4.07 -36.54 -13.21
N TYR A 304 -3.29 -36.93 -12.19
CA TYR A 304 -3.81 -37.20 -10.85
C TYR A 304 -4.54 -35.98 -10.26
N ASN A 305 -3.95 -34.79 -10.34
CA ASN A 305 -4.55 -33.55 -9.86
C ASN A 305 -5.83 -33.18 -10.63
N ALA A 306 -5.88 -33.42 -11.95
CA ALA A 306 -7.07 -33.20 -12.76
C ALA A 306 -8.23 -34.08 -12.27
N ALA A 307 -7.98 -35.37 -12.01
CA ALA A 307 -8.99 -36.28 -11.46
C ALA A 307 -9.48 -35.82 -10.08
N TYR A 308 -8.57 -35.40 -9.21
CA TYR A 308 -8.91 -34.87 -7.88
C TYR A 308 -9.69 -33.55 -7.96
N ALA A 309 -9.34 -32.65 -8.88
CA ALA A 309 -10.07 -31.41 -9.10
C ALA A 309 -11.53 -31.69 -9.48
N VAL A 310 -11.77 -32.64 -10.38
CA VAL A 310 -13.12 -33.10 -10.73
C VAL A 310 -13.83 -33.71 -9.51
N ALA A 311 -13.16 -34.57 -8.74
CA ALA A 311 -13.75 -35.18 -7.54
C ALA A 311 -14.15 -34.14 -6.49
N HIS A 312 -13.28 -33.17 -6.21
CA HIS A 312 -13.55 -32.07 -5.29
C HIS A 312 -14.68 -31.16 -5.79
N ALA A 313 -14.72 -30.86 -7.09
CA ALA A 313 -15.81 -30.12 -7.70
C ALA A 313 -17.16 -30.82 -7.48
N LEU A 314 -17.22 -32.13 -7.73
CA LEU A 314 -18.43 -32.93 -7.52
C LEU A 314 -18.84 -33.00 -6.04
N GLN A 315 -17.87 -33.13 -5.13
CA GLN A 315 -18.13 -33.11 -3.69
C GLN A 315 -18.69 -31.76 -3.23
N SER A 316 -18.12 -30.65 -3.72
CA SER A 316 -18.62 -29.30 -3.44
C SER A 316 -20.03 -29.10 -3.97
N MET A 317 -20.33 -29.56 -5.19
CA MET A 317 -21.68 -29.55 -5.76
C MET A 317 -22.68 -30.36 -4.92
N HIS A 318 -22.28 -31.55 -4.46
CA HIS A 318 -23.11 -32.40 -3.60
C HIS A 318 -23.40 -31.75 -2.23
N SER A 319 -22.38 -31.15 -1.60
CA SER A 319 -22.51 -30.49 -0.29
C SER A 319 -23.35 -29.20 -0.34
N SER A 320 -23.25 -28.42 -1.43
CA SER A 320 -24.06 -27.21 -1.62
C SER A 320 -25.55 -27.55 -1.73
N LYS A 321 -25.90 -28.60 -2.49
CA LYS A 321 -27.27 -29.12 -2.55
C LYS A 321 -27.74 -29.71 -1.22
N SER A 322 -26.87 -30.31 -0.41
CA SER A 322 -27.20 -30.79 0.94
C SER A 322 -27.57 -29.66 1.89
N LYS A 323 -26.93 -28.48 1.80
CA LYS A 323 -27.31 -27.29 2.59
C LYS A 323 -28.65 -26.71 2.13
N GLN A 324 -28.94 -26.79 0.83
CA GLN A 324 -30.21 -26.35 0.25
C GLN A 324 -31.38 -27.30 0.55
N ARG A 325 -31.09 -28.58 0.85
CA ARG A 325 -32.08 -29.60 1.27
C ARG A 325 -32.72 -29.35 2.65
N ASN A 326 -32.18 -28.45 3.47
CA ASN A 326 -32.87 -27.99 4.69
C ASN A 326 -34.03 -27.00 4.41
N TRP A 327 -34.38 -26.75 3.14
CA TRP A 327 -35.53 -25.92 2.76
C TRP A 327 -36.47 -26.55 1.71
N MET A 328 -36.67 -27.87 1.67
CA MET A 328 -37.93 -28.47 1.16
C MET A 328 -37.80 -30.00 1.11
N ALA A 329 -38.61 -30.68 1.91
CA ALA A 329 -38.92 -32.09 1.73
C ALA A 329 -40.15 -32.24 0.84
N LEU A 330 -39.97 -32.51 -0.46
CA LEU A 330 -40.84 -33.39 -1.26
C LEU A 330 -40.22 -33.63 -2.64
N GLY A 331 -40.10 -34.89 -3.05
CA GLY A 331 -39.81 -35.26 -4.45
C GLY A 331 -38.52 -36.03 -4.65
N LYS A 332 -38.65 -37.34 -4.84
CA LYS A 332 -37.62 -38.28 -5.27
C LYS A 332 -37.32 -38.01 -6.76
N HIS A 333 -36.55 -36.95 -7.07
CA HIS A 333 -36.13 -36.65 -8.44
C HIS A 333 -34.65 -37.00 -8.66
N THR A 334 -34.46 -37.75 -9.73
CA THR A 334 -33.27 -38.37 -10.29
C THR A 334 -32.13 -37.38 -10.53
N PHE A 335 -30.89 -37.87 -10.49
CA PHE A 335 -29.62 -37.17 -10.79
C PHE A 335 -29.52 -36.51 -12.19
N GLN A 336 -30.62 -36.46 -12.96
CA GLN A 336 -30.65 -36.07 -14.38
C GLN A 336 -30.78 -34.56 -14.65
N ASP A 337 -31.15 -33.74 -13.65
CA ASP A 337 -31.26 -32.27 -13.80
C ASP A 337 -30.03 -31.50 -13.28
N LEU A 338 -28.84 -32.08 -13.42
CA LEU A 338 -27.58 -31.43 -13.05
C LEU A 338 -27.05 -30.59 -14.22
N GLN A 339 -27.40 -29.30 -14.27
CA GLN A 339 -26.79 -28.34 -15.19
C GLN A 339 -25.33 -28.10 -14.73
N SER A 340 -24.37 -28.81 -15.34
CA SER A 340 -22.93 -28.80 -15.02
C SER A 340 -22.28 -27.40 -14.96
N TRP A 341 -22.85 -26.43 -15.67
CA TRP A 341 -22.33 -25.06 -15.78
C TRP A 341 -22.79 -24.11 -14.64
N GLN A 342 -23.74 -24.51 -13.79
CA GLN A 342 -24.31 -23.63 -12.75
C GLN A 342 -23.49 -23.57 -11.45
N ALA A 343 -22.42 -24.36 -11.32
CA ALA A 343 -21.53 -24.29 -10.16
C ALA A 343 -20.10 -24.47 -10.63
N HIS A 344 -19.46 -23.36 -11.01
CA HIS A 344 -18.00 -23.31 -11.08
C HIS A 344 -17.50 -23.27 -9.63
N PRO A 345 -16.88 -24.34 -9.09
CA PRO A 345 -16.20 -24.23 -7.82
C PRO A 345 -15.00 -23.31 -8.01
N ILE A 346 -14.96 -22.22 -7.26
CA ILE A 346 -13.81 -21.31 -7.28
C ILE A 346 -12.70 -22.01 -6.49
N SER A 347 -11.69 -22.52 -7.20
CA SER A 347 -10.50 -23.13 -6.61
C SER A 347 -9.59 -22.07 -6.02
N LEU A 348 -9.94 -21.59 -4.82
CA LEU A 348 -9.14 -20.65 -4.05
C LEU A 348 -8.18 -21.42 -3.14
N CYS A 349 -6.91 -21.01 -3.09
CA CYS A 349 -5.98 -21.54 -2.09
C CYS A 349 -6.43 -21.15 -0.68
N ASN A 350 -6.85 -19.89 -0.51
CA ASN A 350 -7.34 -19.29 0.72
C ASN A 350 -8.55 -18.40 0.39
N ASN A 351 -9.39 -18.08 1.38
CA ASN A 351 -10.47 -17.11 1.20
C ASN A 351 -9.90 -15.72 0.85
N HIS A 352 -10.69 -14.92 0.13
CA HIS A 352 -10.36 -13.53 -0.16
C HIS A 352 -10.14 -12.71 1.11
N CYS A 353 -9.23 -11.72 1.05
CA CYS A 353 -9.06 -10.82 2.16
C CYS A 353 -10.27 -9.90 2.32
N PRO A 354 -10.84 -9.76 3.52
CA PRO A 354 -11.92 -8.82 3.77
C PRO A 354 -11.42 -7.38 3.65
N ARG A 355 -12.35 -6.42 3.52
CA ARG A 355 -12.03 -4.99 3.52
C ARG A 355 -11.24 -4.60 4.77
N GLY A 356 -10.33 -3.64 4.63
CA GLY A 356 -9.36 -3.27 5.67
C GLY A 356 -8.13 -4.16 5.80
N TYR A 357 -8.05 -5.25 5.03
CA TYR A 357 -6.90 -6.15 4.99
C TYR A 357 -6.22 -6.13 3.62
N ARG A 358 -4.92 -6.40 3.62
CA ARG A 358 -4.08 -6.56 2.42
C ARG A 358 -3.50 -7.95 2.33
N LYS A 359 -3.22 -8.38 1.11
CA LYS A 359 -2.47 -9.62 0.85
C LYS A 359 -1.02 -9.49 1.31
N THR A 360 -0.52 -10.56 1.93
CA THR A 360 0.91 -10.75 2.16
C THR A 360 1.35 -12.10 1.60
N LYS A 361 2.52 -12.13 0.96
CA LYS A 361 3.09 -13.36 0.41
C LYS A 361 3.34 -14.35 1.54
N LYS A 362 2.91 -15.59 1.35
CA LYS A 362 3.20 -16.69 2.25
C LYS A 362 4.47 -17.41 1.78
N GLU A 363 5.52 -17.37 2.59
CA GLU A 363 6.79 -18.03 2.23
C GLU A 363 6.61 -19.55 2.11
N GLY A 364 7.23 -20.15 1.09
CA GLY A 364 7.13 -21.60 0.82
C GLY A 364 5.82 -22.08 0.18
N LYS A 365 4.89 -21.18 -0.20
CA LYS A 365 3.63 -21.51 -0.91
C LYS A 365 3.57 -20.83 -2.30
N PRO A 366 2.74 -21.33 -3.24
CA PRO A 366 2.50 -20.69 -4.54
C PRO A 366 1.95 -19.26 -4.42
N PHE A 367 2.15 -18.42 -5.45
CA PHE A 367 1.80 -16.99 -5.40
C PHE A 367 0.30 -16.71 -5.16
N CYS A 368 -0.58 -17.65 -5.51
CA CYS A 368 -2.02 -17.57 -5.28
C CYS A 368 -2.42 -17.85 -3.82
N CYS A 369 -1.48 -18.25 -2.97
CA CYS A 369 -1.67 -18.47 -1.54
C CYS A 369 -1.04 -17.32 -0.75
N TYR A 370 -1.86 -16.53 -0.08
CA TYR A 370 -1.43 -15.36 0.70
C TYR A 370 -2.14 -15.31 2.06
N ASP A 371 -1.50 -14.70 3.05
CA ASP A 371 -2.17 -14.38 4.30
C ASP A 371 -2.79 -12.97 4.21
N CYS A 372 -3.83 -12.72 5.00
CA CYS A 372 -4.48 -11.41 5.07
C CYS A 372 -4.00 -10.68 6.32
N LEU A 373 -3.34 -9.53 6.13
CA LEU A 373 -2.88 -8.67 7.21
C LEU A 373 -3.66 -7.37 7.24
N PRO A 374 -3.96 -6.80 8.41
CA PRO A 374 -4.63 -5.51 8.50
C PRO A 374 -3.78 -4.42 7.82
N CYS A 375 -4.45 -3.43 7.25
CA CYS A 375 -3.77 -2.28 6.66
C CYS A 375 -2.92 -1.55 7.72
N PRO A 376 -1.74 -1.02 7.34
CA PRO A 376 -0.92 -0.22 8.25
C PRO A 376 -1.65 1.09 8.63
N GLU A 377 -1.22 1.71 9.73
CA GLU A 377 -1.78 2.98 10.22
C GLU A 377 -1.81 4.06 9.12
N GLY A 378 -2.92 4.80 9.05
CA GLY A 378 -3.12 5.85 8.04
C GLY A 378 -3.52 5.36 6.63
N LYS A 379 -3.70 4.05 6.41
CA LYS A 379 -4.13 3.48 5.13
C LYS A 379 -5.35 2.58 5.28
N ILE A 380 -6.13 2.47 4.19
CA ILE A 380 -7.35 1.69 4.11
C ILE A 380 -7.36 0.74 2.91
N SER A 381 -8.28 -0.22 2.93
CA SER A 381 -8.66 -1.03 1.77
C SER A 381 -10.18 -1.10 1.67
N THR A 382 -10.76 -0.39 0.70
CA THR A 382 -12.21 -0.40 0.43
C THR A 382 -12.66 -1.64 -0.33
N GLU A 383 -11.76 -2.23 -1.10
CA GLU A 383 -12.01 -3.42 -1.91
C GLU A 383 -11.57 -4.70 -1.18
N GLU A 384 -12.28 -5.79 -1.44
CA GLU A 384 -11.87 -7.11 -1.00
C GLU A 384 -10.68 -7.59 -1.84
N ASP A 385 -9.82 -8.38 -1.21
CA ASP A 385 -8.72 -9.08 -1.88
C ASP A 385 -7.65 -8.17 -2.53
N THR A 386 -7.42 -7.00 -1.94
CA THR A 386 -6.46 -5.99 -2.44
C THR A 386 -5.00 -6.34 -2.13
N GLN A 387 -4.09 -6.08 -3.08
CA GLN A 387 -2.64 -6.30 -2.88
C GLN A 387 -1.98 -5.28 -1.93
N GLY A 388 -2.49 -4.04 -1.87
CA GLY A 388 -1.92 -2.97 -1.07
C GLY A 388 -2.97 -1.97 -0.62
N CYS A 389 -2.68 -1.23 0.46
CA CYS A 389 -3.61 -0.26 1.02
C CYS A 389 -3.35 1.14 0.46
N SER A 390 -4.42 1.91 0.27
CA SER A 390 -4.37 3.32 -0.17
C SER A 390 -4.51 4.27 1.01
N SER A 391 -3.98 5.48 0.89
CA SER A 391 -4.20 6.54 1.87
C SER A 391 -5.54 7.23 1.65
N CYS A 392 -6.17 7.73 2.72
CA CYS A 392 -7.38 8.54 2.60
C CYS A 392 -7.07 9.93 2.01
N PRO A 393 -8.05 10.57 1.34
CA PRO A 393 -7.99 11.98 0.97
C PRO A 393 -7.70 12.88 2.18
N GLU A 394 -7.10 14.05 1.97
CA GLU A 394 -6.61 14.91 3.08
C GLU A 394 -7.69 15.36 4.07
N ASP A 395 -8.93 15.51 3.60
CA ASP A 395 -10.12 15.89 4.37
C ASP A 395 -10.73 14.72 5.16
N GLN A 396 -10.16 13.52 5.03
CA GLN A 396 -10.68 12.28 5.60
C GLN A 396 -9.60 11.51 6.36
N TYR A 397 -10.03 10.56 7.19
CA TYR A 397 -9.16 9.68 7.96
C TYR A 397 -9.71 8.24 7.97
N PRO A 398 -8.85 7.22 8.13
CA PRO A 398 -9.29 5.82 8.21
C PRO A 398 -10.22 5.57 9.40
N ASN A 399 -11.29 4.78 9.21
CA ASN A 399 -12.03 4.22 10.34
C ASN A 399 -11.23 3.11 11.05
N ASP A 400 -11.68 2.69 12.24
CA ASP A 400 -11.00 1.67 13.06
C ASP A 400 -10.81 0.32 12.33
N ASN A 401 -11.78 -0.04 11.48
CA ASN A 401 -11.73 -1.26 10.66
C ASN A 401 -10.85 -1.12 9.41
N LYS A 402 -10.34 0.09 9.11
CA LYS A 402 -9.53 0.43 7.94
C LYS A 402 -10.20 0.11 6.60
N ASP A 403 -11.53 0.04 6.57
CA ASP A 403 -12.33 -0.31 5.39
C ASP A 403 -12.93 0.92 4.69
N SER A 404 -12.90 2.09 5.33
CA SER A 404 -13.54 3.32 4.83
C SER A 404 -12.84 4.57 5.36
N CYS A 405 -12.98 5.66 4.62
CA CYS A 405 -12.52 6.99 5.02
C CYS A 405 -13.70 7.77 5.62
N LEU A 406 -13.47 8.35 6.80
CA LEU A 406 -14.42 9.21 7.51
C LEU A 406 -13.97 10.67 7.36
N HIS A 407 -14.91 11.60 7.19
CA HIS A 407 -14.57 13.02 7.14
C HIS A 407 -14.03 13.50 8.49
N LYS A 408 -12.93 14.24 8.44
CA LYS A 408 -12.41 14.97 9.60
C LYS A 408 -13.39 16.07 9.99
N VAL A 409 -13.61 16.24 11.29
CA VAL A 409 -14.50 17.29 11.80
C VAL A 409 -13.72 18.59 11.91
N ILE A 410 -14.34 19.72 11.53
CA ILE A 410 -13.72 21.03 11.63
C ILE A 410 -13.79 21.49 13.09
N THR A 411 -12.64 21.77 13.71
CA THR A 411 -12.55 22.22 15.10
C THR A 411 -11.89 23.59 15.20
N PHE A 412 -12.43 24.44 16.07
CA PHE A 412 -11.93 25.78 16.40
C PHE A 412 -12.34 26.12 17.83
N LEU A 413 -11.74 27.16 18.42
CA LEU A 413 -12.09 27.58 19.78
C LEU A 413 -13.48 28.24 19.82
N SER A 414 -14.52 27.49 20.18
CA SER A 414 -15.92 27.94 20.09
C SER A 414 -16.41 28.60 21.39
N TYR A 415 -17.41 29.49 21.30
CA TYR A 415 -18.13 29.99 22.47
C TYR A 415 -18.98 28.91 23.16
N GLU A 416 -19.30 27.84 22.44
CA GLU A 416 -20.16 26.76 22.93
C GLU A 416 -19.42 25.76 23.80
N GLU A 417 -18.08 25.69 23.69
CA GLU A 417 -17.28 24.77 24.49
C GLU A 417 -16.83 25.40 25.83
N PRO A 418 -16.60 24.59 26.88
CA PRO A 418 -16.29 25.10 28.22
C PRO A 418 -15.08 26.02 28.27
N LEU A 419 -14.05 25.74 27.46
CA LEU A 419 -12.80 26.49 27.46
C LEU A 419 -12.96 27.88 26.83
N GLY A 420 -13.67 27.99 25.70
CA GLY A 420 -13.98 29.29 25.09
C GLY A 420 -14.97 30.10 25.93
N MET A 421 -16.02 29.45 26.47
CA MET A 421 -17.00 30.10 27.33
C MET A 421 -16.38 30.67 28.60
N SER A 422 -15.57 29.88 29.31
CA SER A 422 -14.87 30.33 30.53
C SER A 422 -13.90 31.48 30.25
N SER A 423 -13.16 31.41 29.15
CA SER A 423 -12.24 32.47 28.72
C SER A 423 -12.97 33.78 28.42
N ALA A 424 -14.10 33.73 27.71
CA ALA A 424 -14.92 34.90 27.41
C ALA A 424 -15.50 35.54 28.69
N ILE A 425 -16.01 34.73 29.62
CA ILE A 425 -16.54 35.21 30.91
C ILE A 425 -15.43 35.89 31.72
N CYS A 426 -14.23 35.30 31.75
CA CYS A 426 -13.07 35.89 32.44
C CYS A 426 -12.69 37.24 31.82
N ALA A 427 -12.60 37.32 30.49
CA ALA A 427 -12.30 38.56 29.77
C ALA A 427 -13.32 39.67 30.04
N LEU A 428 -14.62 39.35 30.01
CA LEU A 428 -15.70 40.30 30.31
C LEU A 428 -15.66 40.77 31.77
N SER A 429 -15.38 39.86 32.71
CA SER A 429 -15.26 40.18 34.13
C SER A 429 -14.07 41.11 34.39
N CYS A 430 -12.89 40.81 33.83
CA CYS A 430 -11.71 41.68 33.91
C CYS A 430 -11.95 43.04 33.25
N SER A 431 -12.67 43.08 32.12
CA SER A 431 -13.06 44.32 31.46
C SER A 431 -13.97 45.17 32.35
N LEU A 432 -14.98 44.57 32.99
CA LEU A 432 -15.89 45.24 33.92
C LEU A 432 -15.15 45.81 35.13
N ILE A 433 -14.24 45.03 35.74
CA ILE A 433 -13.38 45.52 36.83
C ILE A 433 -12.55 46.71 36.37
N THR A 434 -11.96 46.65 35.18
CA THR A 434 -11.14 47.74 34.63
C THR A 434 -11.96 49.01 34.38
N ILE A 435 -13.20 48.88 33.88
CA ILE A 435 -14.14 50.00 33.73
C ILE A 435 -14.46 50.64 35.09
N LEU A 436 -14.72 49.84 36.12
CA LEU A 436 -14.99 50.34 37.48
C LEU A 436 -13.78 51.09 38.05
N VAL A 437 -12.57 50.55 37.87
CA VAL A 437 -11.33 51.22 38.26
C VAL A 437 -11.17 52.54 37.50
N LEU A 438 -11.31 52.54 36.17
CA LEU A 438 -11.22 53.75 35.35
C LEU A 438 -12.24 54.81 35.77
N LYS A 439 -13.50 54.42 36.00
CA LYS A 439 -14.56 55.30 36.51
C LYS A 439 -14.19 55.91 37.87
N THR A 440 -13.62 55.10 38.77
CA THR A 440 -13.17 55.57 40.10
C THR A 440 -12.08 56.64 39.98
N PHE A 441 -11.09 56.44 39.10
CA PHE A 441 -10.02 57.40 38.84
C PHE A 441 -10.49 58.67 38.12
N ILE A 442 -11.54 58.60 37.31
CA ILE A 442 -12.17 59.76 36.66
C ILE A 442 -12.98 60.57 37.69
N GLN A 443 -13.78 59.90 38.51
CA GLN A 443 -14.61 60.54 39.54
C GLN A 443 -13.75 61.23 40.60
N HIS A 444 -12.69 60.56 41.06
CA HIS A 444 -11.76 61.08 42.07
C HIS A 444 -10.56 61.80 41.46
N ARG A 445 -10.70 62.36 40.23
CA ARG A 445 -9.59 63.00 39.51
C ARG A 445 -8.85 64.03 40.34
N ASP A 446 -9.56 64.79 41.17
CA ASP A 446 -9.01 65.91 41.95
C ASP A 446 -8.27 65.55 43.24
N THR A 447 -8.26 64.27 43.60
CA THR A 447 -7.53 63.76 44.76
C THR A 447 -5.99 63.85 44.57
N PRO A 448 -5.22 64.09 45.64
CA PRO A 448 -3.75 64.18 45.59
C PRO A 448 -3.09 62.92 45.02
N ILE A 449 -3.59 61.74 45.35
CA ILE A 449 -3.06 60.44 44.87
C ILE A 449 -3.16 60.33 43.34
N VAL A 450 -4.30 60.73 42.76
CA VAL A 450 -4.54 60.66 41.31
C VAL A 450 -3.75 61.75 40.56
N LYS A 451 -3.55 62.93 41.15
CA LYS A 451 -2.69 64.00 40.59
C LYS A 451 -1.21 63.60 40.61
N ALA A 452 -0.71 63.03 41.71
CA ALA A 452 0.68 62.60 41.86
C ALA A 452 1.07 61.50 40.86
N ASN A 453 0.12 60.65 40.50
CA ASN A 453 0.31 59.52 39.58
C ASN A 453 0.08 59.86 38.09
N ASN A 454 0.16 61.14 37.70
CA ASN A 454 -0.04 61.61 36.32
C ASN A 454 -1.33 61.06 35.64
N ARG A 455 -2.43 61.79 35.79
CA ARG A 455 -3.78 61.42 35.29
C ARG A 455 -3.81 60.87 33.87
N ASN A 456 -3.16 61.55 32.93
CA ASN A 456 -3.19 61.18 31.51
C ASN A 456 -2.54 59.82 31.28
N LEU A 457 -1.42 59.55 31.95
CA LEU A 457 -0.72 58.26 31.85
C LEU A 457 -1.53 57.12 32.47
N THR A 458 -2.16 57.38 33.62
CA THR A 458 -3.07 56.43 34.27
C THR A 458 -4.26 56.08 33.37
N TYR A 459 -4.86 57.06 32.68
CA TYR A 459 -5.93 56.80 31.72
C TYR A 459 -5.45 55.99 30.52
N ILE A 460 -4.29 56.32 29.93
CA ILE A 460 -3.72 55.55 28.82
C ILE A 460 -3.51 54.08 29.22
N ILE A 461 -2.91 53.80 30.38
CA ILE A 461 -2.67 52.42 30.84
C ILE A 461 -3.99 51.69 31.08
N LEU A 462 -4.97 52.29 31.76
CA LEU A 462 -6.26 51.64 32.03
C LEU A 462 -7.09 51.42 30.78
N THR A 463 -7.10 52.36 29.84
CA THR A 463 -7.76 52.18 28.54
C THR A 463 -7.08 51.08 27.72
N SER A 464 -5.74 51.01 27.75
CA SER A 464 -4.99 49.93 27.09
C SER A 464 -5.30 48.56 27.69
N LEU A 465 -5.40 48.45 29.02
CA LEU A 465 -5.77 47.21 29.70
C LEU A 465 -7.22 46.79 29.40
N LEU A 466 -8.14 47.76 29.31
CA LEU A 466 -9.51 47.49 28.89
C LEU A 466 -9.55 46.91 27.47
N LEU A 467 -8.84 47.55 26.54
CA LEU A 467 -8.72 47.06 25.16
C LEU A 467 -8.05 45.68 25.10
N SER A 468 -7.06 45.39 25.97
CA SER A 468 -6.43 44.05 25.98
C SER A 468 -7.40 42.97 26.43
N PHE A 469 -8.22 43.22 27.46
CA PHE A 469 -9.22 42.23 27.87
C PHE A 469 -10.31 42.04 26.83
N LEU A 470 -10.77 43.11 26.18
CA LEU A 470 -11.73 43.01 25.07
C LEU A 470 -11.14 42.31 23.84
N SER A 471 -9.83 42.47 23.58
CA SER A 471 -9.17 41.85 22.43
C SER A 471 -9.22 40.32 22.45
N VAL A 472 -9.32 39.70 23.64
CA VAL A 472 -9.50 38.24 23.80
C VAL A 472 -10.71 37.72 23.02
N LEU A 473 -11.77 38.53 22.88
CA LEU A 473 -12.96 38.13 22.12
C LEU A 473 -12.67 37.95 20.62
N LEU A 474 -11.61 38.56 20.08
CA LEU A 474 -11.17 38.33 18.69
C LEU A 474 -10.52 36.95 18.50
N PHE A 475 -10.13 36.27 19.58
CA PHE A 475 -9.47 34.96 19.54
C PHE A 475 -10.48 33.81 19.64
N ILE A 476 -11.73 34.09 20.01
CA ILE A 476 -12.79 33.09 20.24
C ILE A 476 -13.81 33.17 19.10
N GLY A 477 -14.24 32.02 18.60
CA GLY A 477 -15.18 31.90 17.51
C GLY A 477 -14.52 31.50 16.18
N ARG A 478 -15.32 31.51 15.12
CA ARG A 478 -14.88 31.07 13.79
C ARG A 478 -13.93 32.11 13.18
N PRO A 479 -12.68 31.76 12.83
CA PRO A 479 -11.75 32.71 12.25
C PRO A 479 -12.21 33.09 10.83
N ASN A 480 -12.30 34.39 10.62
CA ASN A 480 -12.61 35.01 9.32
C ASN A 480 -11.45 35.92 8.93
N GLN A 481 -11.37 36.29 7.65
CA GLN A 481 -10.30 37.14 7.11
C GLN A 481 -9.99 38.37 7.98
N VAL A 482 -11.03 39.11 8.36
CA VAL A 482 -10.88 40.34 9.17
C VAL A 482 -10.34 40.06 10.56
N VAL A 483 -10.78 38.96 11.18
CA VAL A 483 -10.35 38.58 12.53
C VAL A 483 -8.86 38.20 12.52
N CYS A 484 -8.43 37.40 11.54
CA CYS A 484 -7.02 37.00 11.42
C CYS A 484 -6.10 38.20 11.20
N LEU A 485 -6.51 39.16 10.36
CA LEU A 485 -5.73 40.38 10.11
C LEU A 485 -5.61 41.28 11.35
N LEU A 486 -6.62 41.30 12.22
CA LEU A 486 -6.64 42.20 13.38
C LEU A 486 -6.04 41.60 14.65
N ARG A 487 -6.18 40.28 14.87
CA ARG A 487 -5.84 39.60 16.12
C ARG A 487 -4.42 39.91 16.63
N GLN A 488 -3.40 39.54 15.86
CA GLN A 488 -1.99 39.69 16.27
C GLN A 488 -1.50 41.16 16.25
N PRO A 489 -1.82 41.98 15.23
CA PRO A 489 -1.45 43.40 15.24
C PRO A 489 -2.10 44.19 16.37
N ALA A 490 -3.38 43.94 16.67
CA ALA A 490 -4.07 44.59 17.78
C ALA A 490 -3.42 44.22 19.11
N LEU A 491 -3.12 42.93 19.33
CA LEU A 491 -2.42 42.45 20.51
C LEU A 491 -1.08 43.19 20.72
N GLY A 492 -0.22 43.20 19.70
CA GLY A 492 1.08 43.86 19.74
C GLY A 492 0.97 45.36 20.01
N MET A 493 0.05 46.05 19.34
CA MET A 493 -0.17 47.49 19.53
C MET A 493 -0.68 47.82 20.94
N ILE A 494 -1.68 47.09 21.43
CA ILE A 494 -2.28 47.31 22.74
C ILE A 494 -1.23 47.09 23.85
N PHE A 495 -0.51 45.98 23.84
CA PHE A 495 0.48 45.74 24.88
C PHE A 495 1.71 46.66 24.77
N SER A 496 2.09 47.10 23.56
CA SER A 496 3.17 48.09 23.39
C SER A 496 2.81 49.42 24.05
N VAL A 497 1.56 49.89 23.90
CA VAL A 497 1.06 51.09 24.59
C VAL A 497 1.02 50.90 26.11
N ALA A 498 0.56 49.73 26.59
CA ALA A 498 0.51 49.43 28.02
C ALA A 498 1.91 49.40 28.68
N VAL A 499 2.85 48.66 28.08
CA VAL A 499 4.21 48.47 28.63
C VAL A 499 5.04 49.74 28.48
N SER A 500 4.95 50.46 27.35
CA SER A 500 5.62 51.76 27.19
C SER A 500 5.06 52.81 28.15
N GLY A 501 3.76 52.77 28.44
CA GLY A 501 3.14 53.58 29.49
C GLY A 501 3.72 53.28 30.87
N LEU A 502 3.99 52.01 31.18
CA LEU A 502 4.62 51.63 32.44
C LEU A 502 6.10 52.02 32.51
N LEU A 503 6.84 51.89 31.40
CA LEU A 503 8.21 52.38 31.28
C LEU A 503 8.28 53.90 31.49
N ALA A 504 7.36 54.65 30.86
CA ALA A 504 7.27 56.09 31.09
C ALA A 504 6.97 56.41 32.57
N LYS A 505 6.13 55.58 33.22
CA LYS A 505 5.82 55.72 34.64
C LYS A 505 7.03 55.47 35.53
N THR A 506 7.80 54.40 35.31
CA THR A 506 9.01 54.11 36.09
C THR A 506 10.06 55.19 35.90
N ILE A 507 10.29 55.66 34.68
CA ILE A 507 11.24 56.76 34.43
C ILE A 507 10.81 58.04 35.15
N VAL A 508 9.50 58.38 35.15
CA VAL A 508 9.01 59.54 35.91
C VAL A 508 9.27 59.40 37.41
N VAL A 509 9.09 58.22 38.00
CA VAL A 509 9.39 57.96 39.42
C VAL A 509 10.89 58.12 39.71
N VAL A 510 11.75 57.54 38.87
CA VAL A 510 13.21 57.67 39.00
C VAL A 510 13.67 59.12 38.86
N LEU A 511 13.15 59.84 37.86
CA LEU A 511 13.50 61.25 37.64
C LEU A 511 12.97 62.17 38.74
N ALA A 512 11.78 61.90 39.30
CA ALA A 512 11.24 62.67 40.42
C ALA A 512 12.16 62.57 41.65
N PHE A 513 12.71 61.39 41.92
CA PHE A 513 13.69 61.18 42.99
C PHE A 513 15.05 61.83 42.67
N MET A 514 15.56 61.69 41.44
CA MET A 514 16.82 62.34 41.05
C MET A 514 16.73 63.88 41.00
N ALA A 515 15.53 64.43 40.88
CA ALA A 515 15.30 65.87 40.89
C ALA A 515 15.27 66.48 42.31
N THR A 516 15.18 65.68 43.38
CA THR A 516 15.31 66.17 44.76
C THR A 516 16.76 66.26 45.23
N MET A 517 17.72 65.71 44.49
CA MET A 517 19.16 65.85 44.74
C MET A 517 19.68 67.24 44.30
N PRO A 518 20.39 67.99 45.17
CA PRO A 518 20.89 69.33 44.84
C PRO A 518 21.92 69.28 43.69
N GLY A 519 21.78 70.14 42.67
CA GLY A 519 22.71 70.29 41.54
C GLY A 519 22.32 69.62 40.21
N SER A 520 21.18 68.92 40.15
CA SER A 520 20.77 68.15 38.96
C SER A 520 20.19 69.01 37.82
N LYS A 521 20.83 68.99 36.63
CA LYS A 521 20.32 69.59 35.37
C LYS A 521 19.03 68.91 34.84
N MET A 522 18.64 67.77 35.42
CA MET A 522 17.54 66.91 34.95
C MET A 522 16.15 67.43 35.29
N ARG A 523 16.03 68.48 36.14
CA ARG A 523 14.75 69.11 36.52
C ARG A 523 13.98 69.71 35.32
N ARG A 524 14.68 70.06 34.22
CA ARG A 524 14.09 70.65 33.00
C ARG A 524 13.36 69.63 32.10
N TRP A 525 13.68 68.34 32.24
CA TRP A 525 13.16 67.25 31.41
C TRP A 525 11.94 66.53 32.02
N VAL A 526 11.64 66.79 33.31
CA VAL A 526 10.51 66.17 34.01
C VAL A 526 9.20 66.84 33.57
N GLY A 527 8.44 66.19 32.68
CA GLY A 527 7.16 66.75 32.24
C GLY A 527 6.30 65.85 31.35
N LYS A 528 5.05 66.30 31.11
CA LYS A 528 4.05 65.60 30.27
C LYS A 528 4.53 65.29 28.85
N ARG A 529 5.40 66.15 28.28
CA ARG A 529 6.00 65.94 26.94
C ARG A 529 6.88 64.70 26.87
N MET A 530 7.67 64.40 27.90
CA MET A 530 8.55 63.23 27.92
C MET A 530 7.74 61.93 27.95
N VAL A 531 6.70 61.87 28.79
CA VAL A 531 5.78 60.71 28.85
C VAL A 531 5.10 60.46 27.52
N SER A 532 4.56 61.51 26.89
CA SER A 532 3.92 61.39 25.57
C SER A 532 4.92 60.96 24.50
N SER A 533 6.16 61.45 24.54
CA SER A 533 7.22 61.10 23.59
C SER A 533 7.62 59.62 23.69
N ILE A 534 7.74 59.07 24.90
CA ILE A 534 8.10 57.65 25.10
C ILE A 534 7.00 56.74 24.55
N VAL A 535 5.75 56.99 24.94
CA VAL A 535 4.61 56.15 24.52
C VAL A 535 4.42 56.23 23.00
N LEU A 536 4.47 57.44 22.42
CA LEU A 536 4.30 57.64 20.97
C LEU A 536 5.46 57.02 20.17
N SER A 537 6.70 57.14 20.64
CA SER A 537 7.85 56.55 19.94
C SER A 537 7.79 55.02 19.93
N CYS A 538 7.44 54.40 21.06
CA CYS A 538 7.35 52.94 21.15
C CYS A 538 6.18 52.39 20.33
N SER A 539 5.03 53.08 20.36
CA SER A 539 3.86 52.68 19.58
C SER A 539 4.08 52.87 18.08
N LEU A 540 4.81 53.92 17.64
CA LEU A 540 5.15 54.11 16.24
C LEU A 540 6.03 52.97 15.71
N VAL A 541 7.06 52.56 16.47
CA VAL A 541 7.91 51.41 16.09
C VAL A 541 7.06 50.15 15.96
N GLN A 542 6.22 49.84 16.94
CA GLN A 542 5.33 48.68 16.86
C GLN A 542 4.37 48.77 15.66
N ALA A 543 3.82 49.95 15.38
CA ALA A 543 2.93 50.17 14.25
C ALA A 543 3.64 49.95 12.91
N THR A 544 4.91 50.36 12.78
CA THR A 544 5.70 50.10 11.56
C THR A 544 5.95 48.61 11.36
N ILE A 545 6.26 47.87 12.42
CA ILE A 545 6.44 46.41 12.36
C ILE A 545 5.12 45.74 11.93
N CYS A 546 4.01 46.07 12.59
CA CYS A 546 2.70 45.52 12.25
C CYS A 546 2.26 45.87 10.81
N ALA A 547 2.48 47.11 10.37
CA ALA A 547 2.16 47.54 9.00
C ALA A 547 3.01 46.80 7.97
N SER A 548 4.31 46.63 8.23
CA SER A 548 5.19 45.85 7.35
C SER A 548 4.73 44.40 7.23
N TRP A 549 4.31 43.78 8.35
CA TRP A 549 3.80 42.41 8.36
C TRP A 549 2.54 42.26 7.50
N LEU A 550 1.55 43.15 7.70
CA LEU A 550 0.31 43.13 6.94
C LEU A 550 0.51 43.38 5.44
N MET A 551 1.57 44.11 5.05
CA MET A 551 1.88 44.38 3.64
C MET A 551 2.63 43.24 2.96
N THR A 552 3.53 42.54 3.67
CA THR A 552 4.38 41.50 3.05
C THR A 552 3.77 40.11 3.15
N PHE A 553 3.27 39.73 4.33
CA PHE A 553 2.79 38.38 4.63
C PHE A 553 1.58 38.45 5.57
N PRO A 554 0.43 38.97 5.10
CA PRO A 554 -0.74 39.15 5.95
C PRO A 554 -1.26 37.81 6.49
N PRO A 555 -1.65 37.74 7.79
CA PRO A 555 -2.30 36.55 8.35
C PRO A 555 -3.62 36.23 7.63
N TYR A 556 -3.90 34.95 7.44
CA TYR A 556 -5.08 34.47 6.71
C TYR A 556 -5.72 33.24 7.39
N PRO A 557 -7.03 33.01 7.20
CA PRO A 557 -7.69 31.82 7.72
C PRO A 557 -7.22 30.59 6.96
N ASP A 558 -6.80 29.56 7.68
CA ASP A 558 -6.22 28.34 7.14
C ASP A 558 -6.93 27.10 7.72
N PHE A 559 -7.02 26.07 6.90
CA PHE A 559 -7.56 24.77 7.29
C PHE A 559 -6.38 23.81 7.47
N ASP A 560 -5.88 23.71 8.69
CA ASP A 560 -4.81 22.78 9.01
C ASP A 560 -5.37 21.36 9.03
N LYS A 561 -5.06 20.62 7.96
CA LYS A 561 -5.45 19.22 7.78
C LYS A 561 -4.41 18.23 8.30
N HIS A 562 -3.23 18.69 8.69
CA HIS A 562 -2.05 17.84 8.92
C HIS A 562 -1.68 17.73 10.39
N SER A 563 -1.96 18.74 11.22
CA SER A 563 -1.55 18.73 12.63
C SER A 563 -2.30 17.72 13.48
N MET A 564 -3.52 17.34 13.09
CA MET A 564 -4.35 16.35 13.80
C MET A 564 -4.89 15.28 12.85
N SER A 565 -4.88 14.02 13.29
CA SER A 565 -5.23 12.87 12.45
C SER A 565 -6.73 12.74 12.17
N GLN A 566 -7.59 13.24 13.07
CA GLN A 566 -9.05 13.08 13.01
C GLN A 566 -9.83 14.40 12.90
N GLU A 567 -9.14 15.54 13.02
CA GLU A 567 -9.75 16.88 13.04
C GLU A 567 -9.07 17.78 12.00
N ILE A 568 -9.84 18.70 11.40
CA ILE A 568 -9.31 19.83 10.63
C ILE A 568 -9.38 21.03 11.55
N VAL A 569 -8.22 21.57 11.93
CA VAL A 569 -8.19 22.77 12.76
C VAL A 569 -8.38 23.97 11.85
N LEU A 570 -9.44 24.73 12.10
CA LEU A 570 -9.65 26.02 11.45
C LEU A 570 -8.97 27.10 12.31
N GLU A 571 -7.87 27.64 11.81
CA GLU A 571 -7.01 28.59 12.52
C GLU A 571 -6.65 29.81 11.67
N CYS A 572 -5.99 30.80 12.28
CA CYS A 572 -5.42 31.94 11.56
C CYS A 572 -3.92 31.69 11.39
N ASN A 573 -3.50 31.32 10.20
CA ASN A 573 -2.08 31.19 9.88
C ASN A 573 -1.43 32.58 9.89
N GLU A 574 -0.32 32.72 10.61
CA GLU A 574 0.41 33.98 10.76
C GLU A 574 1.09 34.46 9.46
N GLY A 575 1.16 33.61 8.43
CA GLY A 575 1.77 33.89 7.12
C GLY A 575 3.29 33.93 7.14
N SER A 576 3.89 34.54 8.16
CA SER A 576 5.34 34.54 8.38
C SER A 576 5.68 34.44 9.87
N VAL A 577 6.27 33.30 10.24
CA VAL A 577 6.79 33.03 11.58
C VAL A 577 7.79 34.11 12.03
N THR A 578 8.63 34.60 11.11
CA THR A 578 9.62 35.65 11.39
C THR A 578 8.97 36.97 11.77
N MET A 579 7.89 37.37 11.08
CA MET A 579 7.19 38.63 11.37
C MET A 579 6.42 38.54 12.69
N PHE A 580 5.80 37.39 12.97
CA PHE A 580 5.16 37.10 14.25
C PHE A 580 6.16 37.22 15.42
N PHE A 581 7.31 36.56 15.33
CA PHE A 581 8.35 36.67 16.36
C PHE A 581 9.01 38.05 16.42
N SER A 582 8.99 38.84 15.34
CA SER A 582 9.47 40.23 15.38
C SER A 582 8.57 41.13 16.23
N VAL A 583 7.24 40.95 16.12
CA VAL A 583 6.26 41.63 16.99
C VAL A 583 6.45 41.24 18.45
N LEU A 584 6.53 39.94 18.75
CA LEU A 584 6.78 39.45 20.11
C LEU A 584 8.16 39.86 20.64
N GLY A 585 9.17 39.93 19.77
CA GLY A 585 10.53 40.32 20.10
C GLY A 585 10.61 41.79 20.56
N PHE A 586 9.94 42.71 19.86
CA PHE A 586 9.88 44.11 20.30
C PHE A 586 9.10 44.26 21.62
N MET A 587 8.00 43.54 21.76
CA MET A 587 7.24 43.45 23.01
C MET A 587 8.10 42.95 24.18
N GLY A 588 8.88 41.90 23.96
CA GLY A 588 9.82 41.34 24.93
C GLY A 588 10.94 42.32 25.27
N PHE A 589 11.51 43.01 24.28
CA PHE A 589 12.51 44.06 24.48
C PHE A 589 11.98 45.20 25.37
N LEU A 590 10.79 45.71 25.05
CA LEU A 590 10.11 46.73 25.89
C LEU A 590 9.89 46.24 27.32
N ALA A 591 9.48 44.97 27.49
CA ALA A 591 9.27 44.38 28.81
C ALA A 591 10.57 44.28 29.61
N ILE A 592 11.68 43.86 28.99
CA ILE A 592 13.01 43.76 29.64
C ILE A 592 13.51 45.14 30.07
N VAL A 593 13.40 46.15 29.20
CA VAL A 593 13.80 47.53 29.51
C VAL A 593 12.94 48.09 30.66
N SER A 594 11.63 47.87 30.60
CA SER A 594 10.68 48.27 31.64
C SER A 594 10.95 47.58 32.98
N PHE A 595 11.19 46.27 32.97
CA PHE A 595 11.54 45.51 34.16
C PHE A 595 12.88 45.96 34.76
N SER A 596 13.90 46.19 33.94
CA SER A 596 15.20 46.69 34.39
C SER A 596 15.07 48.06 35.05
N ALA A 597 14.32 48.98 34.44
CA ALA A 597 14.04 50.29 35.02
C ALA A 597 13.25 50.20 36.33
N ALA A 598 12.23 49.33 36.39
CA ALA A 598 11.45 49.08 37.59
C ALA A 598 12.31 48.50 38.73
N PHE A 599 13.16 47.52 38.42
CA PHE A 599 14.03 46.85 39.38
C PHE A 599 15.03 47.82 40.01
N LEU A 600 15.63 48.72 39.23
CA LEU A 600 16.48 49.79 39.72
C LEU A 600 15.69 50.76 40.62
N ALA A 601 14.47 51.11 40.22
CA ALA A 601 13.58 51.98 41.00
C ALA A 601 13.16 51.38 42.34
N ARG A 602 13.20 50.04 42.54
CA ARG A 602 12.78 49.39 43.80
C ARG A 602 13.55 49.86 45.04
N LYS A 603 14.81 50.32 44.85
CA LYS A 603 15.68 50.77 45.93
C LYS A 603 15.37 52.20 46.38
N LEU A 604 14.51 52.92 45.67
CA LEU A 604 14.13 54.29 46.00
C LEU A 604 13.17 54.29 47.20
N PRO A 605 13.42 55.10 48.25
CA PRO A 605 12.49 55.29 49.34
C PRO A 605 11.29 56.09 48.82
N ASP A 606 10.20 55.40 48.48
CA ASP A 606 8.94 56.02 48.06
C ASP A 606 7.87 55.84 49.13
N SER A 607 7.14 56.92 49.41
CA SER A 607 6.10 57.06 50.43
C SER A 607 4.96 56.04 50.35
N PHE A 608 4.77 55.37 49.19
CA PHE A 608 3.69 54.41 48.94
C PHE A 608 4.15 53.02 48.46
N ASN A 609 5.45 52.68 48.55
CA ASN A 609 6.01 51.44 47.97
C ASN A 609 5.67 51.25 46.47
N GLU A 610 5.35 52.32 45.74
CA GLU A 610 4.83 52.24 44.36
C GLU A 610 5.82 51.56 43.40
N ALA A 611 7.11 51.88 43.52
CA ALA A 611 8.16 51.22 42.72
C ALA A 611 8.22 49.70 42.94
N LYS A 612 7.91 49.20 44.14
CA LYS A 612 7.89 47.76 44.44
C LYS A 612 6.72 47.06 43.73
N PHE A 613 5.54 47.67 43.75
CA PHE A 613 4.36 47.14 43.03
C PHE A 613 4.54 47.15 41.52
N ILE A 614 5.19 48.17 40.97
CA ILE A 614 5.53 48.22 39.54
C ILE A 614 6.57 47.15 39.18
N THR A 615 7.56 46.91 40.04
CA THR A 615 8.55 45.84 39.83
C THR A 615 7.88 44.47 39.85
N PHE A 616 6.99 44.23 40.81
CA PHE A 616 6.26 42.97 40.92
C PHE A 616 5.32 42.74 39.72
N SER A 617 4.63 43.79 39.25
CA SER A 617 3.77 43.68 38.06
C SER A 617 4.56 43.38 36.79
N MET A 618 5.72 44.03 36.60
CA MET A 618 6.63 43.74 35.47
C MET A 618 7.25 42.35 35.57
N PHE A 619 7.55 41.87 36.78
CA PHE A 619 8.03 40.51 36.99
C PHE A 619 6.97 39.48 36.56
N VAL A 620 5.73 39.63 37.01
CA VAL A 620 4.61 38.76 36.60
C VAL A 620 4.43 38.79 35.08
N PHE A 621 4.45 39.99 34.48
CA PHE A 621 4.34 40.14 33.03
C PHE A 621 5.45 39.38 32.28
N CYS A 622 6.72 39.56 32.66
CA CYS A 622 7.84 38.89 32.00
C CYS A 622 7.77 37.37 32.14
N ASN A 623 7.39 36.84 33.31
CA ASN A 623 7.28 35.39 33.51
C ASN A 623 6.16 34.77 32.65
N VAL A 624 5.01 35.45 32.52
CA VAL A 624 3.91 34.96 31.68
C VAL A 624 4.35 34.86 30.22
N TRP A 625 4.98 35.90 29.68
CA TRP A 625 5.42 35.90 28.27
C TRP A 625 6.65 35.01 28.01
N LEU A 626 7.51 34.79 29.01
CA LEU A 626 8.62 33.83 28.90
C LEU A 626 8.10 32.38 28.86
N SER A 627 7.08 32.06 29.65
CA SER A 627 6.40 30.76 29.62
C SER A 627 5.53 30.56 28.39
N PHE A 628 4.99 31.63 27.80
CA PHE A 628 4.17 31.57 26.59
C PHE A 628 4.90 30.91 25.42
N VAL A 629 6.17 31.27 25.16
CA VAL A 629 6.92 30.78 23.98
C VAL A 629 7.02 29.25 23.93
N PRO A 630 7.51 28.54 24.96
CA PRO A 630 7.57 27.08 24.94
C PRO A 630 6.18 26.42 24.96
N SER A 631 5.20 27.02 25.64
CA SER A 631 3.83 26.49 25.67
C SER A 631 3.12 26.62 24.32
N TYR A 632 3.30 27.73 23.61
CA TYR A 632 2.77 27.96 22.26
C TYR A 632 3.36 26.96 21.27
N LEU A 633 4.68 26.72 21.31
CA LEU A 633 5.35 25.76 20.41
C LEU A 633 5.02 24.29 20.73
N SER A 634 4.67 23.96 21.97
CA SER A 634 4.35 22.59 22.38
C SER A 634 2.88 22.21 22.19
N THR A 635 1.99 23.19 22.07
CA THR A 635 0.54 22.96 21.93
C THR A 635 0.13 23.08 20.48
N LYS A 636 -0.95 22.38 20.10
CA LYS A 636 -1.47 22.37 18.72
C LYS A 636 -2.95 22.67 18.69
N GLY A 637 -3.43 23.15 17.56
CA GLY A 637 -4.83 23.41 17.29
C GLY A 637 -5.44 24.46 18.21
N LYS A 638 -6.71 24.26 18.59
CA LYS A 638 -7.46 25.22 19.44
C LYS A 638 -6.81 25.53 20.80
N TYR A 639 -5.98 24.62 21.33
CA TYR A 639 -5.27 24.83 22.59
C TYR A 639 -4.13 25.85 22.49
N MET A 640 -3.54 26.02 21.31
CA MET A 640 -2.53 27.07 21.06
C MET A 640 -3.14 28.46 21.28
N VAL A 641 -4.35 28.68 20.75
CA VAL A 641 -5.11 29.92 20.94
C VAL A 641 -5.48 30.12 22.41
N ALA A 642 -5.84 29.06 23.12
CA ALA A 642 -6.14 29.11 24.55
C ALA A 642 -4.95 29.56 25.42
N VAL A 643 -3.75 29.06 25.12
CA VAL A 643 -2.51 29.45 25.82
C VAL A 643 -2.23 30.94 25.64
N GLU A 644 -2.49 31.47 24.45
CA GLU A 644 -2.35 32.90 24.16
C GLU A 644 -3.37 33.75 24.95
N ILE A 645 -4.65 33.36 24.93
CA ILE A 645 -5.70 34.02 25.73
C ILE A 645 -5.35 34.05 27.22
N PHE A 646 -4.91 32.91 27.76
CA PHE A 646 -4.51 32.81 29.17
C PHE A 646 -3.35 33.76 29.49
N SER A 647 -2.38 33.89 28.58
CA SER A 647 -1.23 34.79 28.73
C SER A 647 -1.67 36.26 28.71
N ILE A 648 -2.62 36.63 27.85
CA ILE A 648 -3.21 37.98 27.79
C ILE A 648 -3.94 38.31 29.09
N LEU A 649 -4.83 37.42 29.55
CA LEU A 649 -5.63 37.61 30.76
C LEU A 649 -4.74 37.70 32.00
N SER A 650 -3.80 36.78 32.17
CA SER A 650 -2.91 36.73 33.34
C SER A 650 -1.98 37.95 33.40
N SER A 651 -1.36 38.32 32.28
CA SER A 651 -0.47 39.50 32.23
C SER A 651 -1.24 40.81 32.47
N GLY A 652 -2.43 40.96 31.86
CA GLY A 652 -3.31 42.11 32.10
C GLY A 652 -3.80 42.19 33.55
N ALA A 653 -4.22 41.06 34.13
CA ALA A 653 -4.67 40.98 35.52
C ALA A 653 -3.54 41.31 36.51
N GLY A 654 -2.32 40.85 36.23
CA GLY A 654 -1.12 41.19 37.00
C GLY A 654 -0.84 42.70 37.01
N LEU A 655 -0.93 43.35 35.85
CA LEU A 655 -0.78 44.81 35.74
C LEU A 655 -1.90 45.56 36.48
N LEU A 656 -3.15 45.16 36.28
CA LEU A 656 -4.31 45.79 36.91
C LEU A 656 -4.26 45.66 38.44
N GLY A 657 -4.09 44.43 38.93
CA GLY A 657 -4.10 44.10 40.34
C GLY A 657 -2.95 44.75 41.11
N CYS A 658 -1.71 44.60 40.63
CA CYS A 658 -0.54 45.08 41.37
C CYS A 658 -0.44 46.60 41.40
N ILE A 659 -0.79 47.29 40.30
CA ILE A 659 -0.59 48.74 40.17
C ILE A 659 -1.79 49.53 40.73
N PHE A 660 -3.01 49.07 40.47
CA PHE A 660 -4.21 49.85 40.74
C PHE A 660 -4.98 49.39 41.99
N ALA A 661 -4.94 48.10 42.37
CA ALA A 661 -5.69 47.64 43.54
C ALA A 661 -5.26 48.34 44.85
N PRO A 662 -3.96 48.54 45.17
CA PRO A 662 -3.55 49.29 46.35
C PRO A 662 -4.05 50.74 46.34
N LYS A 663 -4.14 51.35 45.15
CA LYS A 663 -4.58 52.75 44.97
C LYS A 663 -6.09 52.88 45.11
N CYS A 664 -6.85 51.96 44.53
CA CYS A 664 -8.29 51.88 44.72
C CYS A 664 -8.66 51.61 46.18
N PHE A 665 -7.91 50.75 46.88
CA PHE A 665 -8.10 50.48 48.30
C PHE A 665 -7.96 51.77 49.13
N ILE A 666 -6.92 52.57 48.87
CA ILE A 666 -6.73 53.85 49.58
C ILE A 666 -7.84 54.86 49.22
N ILE A 667 -8.21 54.98 47.95
CA ILE A 667 -9.23 55.94 47.51
C ILE A 667 -10.62 55.62 48.08
N LEU A 668 -11.00 54.34 48.14
CA LEU A 668 -12.35 53.91 48.51
C LEU A 668 -12.52 53.58 50.00
N LEU A 669 -11.54 52.90 50.61
CA LEU A 669 -11.65 52.33 51.96
C LEU A 669 -10.85 53.10 53.03
N ARG A 670 -9.89 53.94 52.62
CA ARG A 670 -9.03 54.72 53.52
C ARG A 670 -8.89 56.20 53.09
N PRO A 671 -10.00 56.94 52.88
CA PRO A 671 -9.96 58.31 52.37
C PRO A 671 -9.18 59.29 53.27
N GLU A 672 -8.98 58.98 54.56
CA GLU A 672 -8.18 59.77 55.50
C GLU A 672 -6.71 59.94 55.08
N LEU A 673 -6.16 58.95 54.36
CA LEU A 673 -4.79 58.98 53.81
C LEU A 673 -4.68 59.84 52.54
N ASN A 674 -5.79 60.39 52.03
CA ASN A 674 -5.86 61.19 50.82
C ASN A 674 -5.76 62.71 51.09
N SER A 675 -5.46 63.13 52.32
CA SER A 675 -5.31 64.54 52.71
C SER A 675 -3.88 65.06 52.48
N LYS A 676 -3.74 66.27 51.93
CA LYS A 676 -2.44 66.93 51.64
C LYS A 676 -1.53 67.03 52.89
N HIS A 677 -2.12 67.14 54.08
CA HIS A 677 -1.41 67.37 55.33
C HIS A 677 -0.69 66.10 55.87
N LEU A 678 -1.24 64.91 55.59
CA LEU A 678 -0.63 63.62 55.97
C LEU A 678 0.44 63.14 54.96
N LEU A 679 0.34 63.57 53.70
CA LEU A 679 1.34 63.30 52.65
C LEU A 679 2.67 64.02 52.90
N MET A 680 2.64 65.24 53.42
CA MET A 680 3.85 66.02 53.73
C MET A 680 4.49 65.64 55.07
N LYS A 681 3.75 65.08 56.03
CA LYS A 681 4.28 64.71 57.36
C LYS A 681 5.15 63.43 57.34
N LYS A 682 5.14 62.65 56.25
CA LYS A 682 6.03 61.50 56.02
C LYS A 682 7.28 61.85 55.17
N GLN A 683 7.43 63.10 54.74
CA GLN A 683 8.53 63.58 53.89
C GLN A 683 9.69 64.20 54.67
N TYR A 684 9.62 64.25 56.00
CA TYR A 684 10.70 64.67 56.90
C TYR A 684 11.18 63.49 57.73
#